data_AF-A0A0U1LL80-F1
#
_entry.id   AF-A0A0U1LL80-F1
#
_cell.length_a   1.000
_cell.length_b   1.000
_cell.length_c   1.000
_cell.angle_alpha   90.00
_cell.angle_beta   90.00
_cell.angle_gamma   90.00
#
_symmetry.space_group_name_H-M   'P 1'
#
loop_
_entity.id
_entity.type
_entity.pdbx_description
1 polymer ?
#
loop_
_entity_poly.entity_id
_entity_poly.type
_entity_poly.pdbx_seq_one_letter_code
_entity_poly.pdbx_strand_id
1 'polypeptide(L)'
;MFVTQKSSRRSTGCQGCRKGRVKCGEERPRCRRCTRKNIDCRYPDPLDNFRNENSKTANRAAALWRQRASKQDEDESTTDDDKSVASPEVDYSSTTCRSLELDNVESSALQLFFRDYGCHSRILSPWIGLFQMLPKLFERAPRNSPTSHAILAVALAYQERKHKVSGSEVPARTEYSKAIQGINAQLQSQERAPINEILASICLMSQFELILPSSTKAKPHPESRLAHMYGAIAMVQRVEAQARAQVIDTRVLNLIFLQMTINCLNGRLRPPLSLDSWIGRLNFSMPGPTLLCAMYRIAQWQADVDEAIQGTHCFDPETNIRNLIMMMQVEDAELEIWESSLPFHYHYQTRPVSPHDHAVLQWPGAPHMLYEYSSCLPAVPRTLCFAARIILNQSLLRCCTWMSTWSPKEEEWPFQCAILKENIAAMVSSISRSVNAVLNEFLQPPGDDHRGGQPGVDVPGLRGVVMMWQLSVASVAMDDPDILKRVGDERSLWLQSVLDHRLQRIATEPTFHPAIFNIEKSGAPLADGLILFTPSIENTTAIGARDFVADMIMTDDGELVWHDPKFEISGNLFAQTLNGKSVLTHWTRKIFSELENMTAILFIPGAWITKAFYEPFLQALTIAGYDVHYAGYPSLDPKEPSKTDCHADTEALTAVLRSLVEDEGKDVLLFMHSYAGMPGAAAATALAKSQRVQEGKLGGVIGLLFLGAFIVPEGLSCAGLQGGNLPPWILLDMPSVNLNIVDDPINNLAADVDSARAQTLLANLKPHATLAFTSPQPHPAWADEALRGRLAFIVTTEDRAVPKEAQFGMMAATQQSWIVKELASSHCAPFLNQIDETVALIREILDQVL
;
A
#
# COMPACT_ATOMS: atom_id res chain seq x y z
N MET A 1 -45.88 9.19 38.35
CA MET A 1 -45.57 10.52 37.76
C MET A 1 -44.28 10.41 36.95
N PHE A 2 -44.10 11.27 35.94
CA PHE A 2 -42.99 11.37 34.97
C PHE A 2 -43.16 10.51 33.71
N VAL A 3 -43.87 11.00 32.68
CA VAL A 3 -43.49 11.92 31.58
C VAL A 3 -42.74 11.19 30.45
N THR A 4 -43.49 10.86 29.40
CA THR A 4 -43.00 10.38 28.10
C THR A 4 -42.42 11.52 27.27
N GLN A 5 -41.15 11.42 26.85
CA GLN A 5 -40.61 12.25 25.76
C GLN A 5 -40.94 11.62 24.40
N LYS A 6 -41.75 12.34 23.60
CA LYS A 6 -42.09 12.01 22.21
C LYS A 6 -40.89 12.30 21.30
N SER A 7 -40.40 11.32 20.55
CA SER A 7 -39.59 11.59 19.36
C SER A 7 -40.51 11.93 18.17
N SER A 8 -40.16 12.94 17.39
CA SER A 8 -40.98 13.51 16.32
C SER A 8 -40.78 12.77 14.99
N ARG A 9 -41.80 12.03 14.53
CA ARG A 9 -41.89 11.57 13.14
C ARG A 9 -42.02 12.79 12.21
N ARG A 10 -41.11 12.94 11.23
CA ARG A 10 -41.16 14.01 10.21
C ARG A 10 -42.41 13.83 9.33
N SER A 11 -43.13 14.91 9.03
CA SER A 11 -44.43 14.82 8.35
C SER A 11 -44.31 14.51 6.85
N THR A 12 -45.09 13.58 6.32
CA THR A 12 -45.13 13.15 4.90
C THR A 12 -45.84 14.12 3.95
N GLY A 13 -46.35 15.25 4.46
CA GLY A 13 -47.10 16.23 3.68
C GLY A 13 -46.29 17.02 2.65
N CYS A 14 -46.98 17.55 1.63
CA CYS A 14 -46.38 18.39 0.58
C CYS A 14 -45.77 19.69 1.14
N GLN A 15 -44.83 20.27 0.41
CA GLN A 15 -44.11 21.48 0.82
C GLN A 15 -45.04 22.68 1.07
N GLY A 16 -46.11 22.83 0.27
CA GLY A 16 -47.11 23.89 0.47
C GLY A 16 -47.82 23.80 1.82
N CYS A 17 -48.25 22.59 2.22
CA CYS A 17 -48.87 22.37 3.52
C CYS A 17 -47.86 22.45 4.68
N ARG A 18 -46.60 22.02 4.48
CA ARG A 18 -45.52 22.17 5.47
C ARG A 18 -45.20 23.64 5.76
N LYS A 19 -45.04 24.47 4.72
CA LYS A 19 -44.84 25.93 4.86
C LYS A 19 -46.01 26.58 5.61
N GLY A 20 -47.23 26.16 5.30
CA GLY A 20 -48.43 26.61 6.00
C GLY A 20 -48.64 26.01 7.41
N ARG A 21 -47.73 25.14 7.88
CA ARG A 21 -47.80 24.40 9.17
C ARG A 21 -49.16 23.74 9.43
N VAL A 22 -49.73 23.12 8.41
CA VAL A 22 -51.06 22.50 8.45
C VAL A 22 -51.01 21.05 7.96
N LYS A 23 -51.97 20.23 8.40
CA LYS A 23 -52.05 18.81 8.00
C LYS A 23 -52.34 18.69 6.50
N CYS A 24 -51.54 17.90 5.80
CA CYS A 24 -51.70 17.59 4.39
C CYS A 24 -52.67 16.41 4.22
N GLY A 25 -53.46 16.42 3.14
CA GLY A 25 -54.29 15.26 2.77
C GLY A 25 -53.51 14.15 2.05
N GLU A 26 -52.26 14.44 1.65
CA GLU A 26 -51.29 13.50 1.06
C GLU A 26 -51.72 12.86 -0.27
N GLU A 27 -52.81 13.33 -0.87
CA GLU A 27 -53.24 12.89 -2.20
C GLU A 27 -52.26 13.38 -3.29
N ARG A 28 -51.93 12.52 -4.26
CA ARG A 28 -51.07 12.82 -5.42
C ARG A 28 -51.93 12.89 -6.69
N PRO A 29 -51.63 13.79 -7.65
CA PRO A 29 -50.47 14.70 -7.71
C PRO A 29 -50.62 15.99 -6.88
N ARG A 30 -51.83 16.39 -6.46
CA ARG A 30 -52.07 17.56 -5.60
C ARG A 30 -53.01 17.20 -4.44
N CYS A 31 -52.70 17.65 -3.22
CA CYS A 31 -53.57 17.39 -2.06
C CYS A 31 -54.85 18.24 -2.08
N ARG A 32 -55.95 17.74 -1.49
CA ARG A 32 -57.27 18.40 -1.50
C ARG A 32 -57.25 19.86 -1.05
N ARG A 33 -56.42 20.21 -0.06
CA ARG A 33 -56.33 21.59 0.46
C ARG A 33 -55.64 22.53 -0.53
N CYS A 34 -54.53 22.10 -1.14
CA CYS A 34 -53.85 22.88 -2.16
C CYS A 34 -54.73 23.04 -3.41
N THR A 35 -55.52 22.03 -3.75
CA THR A 35 -56.52 22.12 -4.83
C THR A 35 -57.60 23.16 -4.53
N ARG A 36 -58.22 23.12 -3.33
CA ARG A 36 -59.28 24.09 -2.95
C ARG A 36 -58.78 25.53 -2.83
N LYS A 37 -57.55 25.74 -2.36
CA LYS A 37 -56.97 27.08 -2.18
C LYS A 37 -56.19 27.58 -3.40
N ASN A 38 -56.12 26.77 -4.46
CA ASN A 38 -55.29 27.02 -5.64
C ASN A 38 -53.83 27.40 -5.32
N ILE A 39 -53.20 26.65 -4.41
CA ILE A 39 -51.79 26.86 -4.00
C ILE A 39 -50.91 25.79 -4.65
N ASP A 40 -49.69 26.15 -5.03
CA ASP A 40 -48.71 25.20 -5.59
C ASP A 40 -48.43 24.02 -4.63
N CYS A 41 -48.43 22.80 -5.16
CA CYS A 41 -48.44 21.57 -4.40
C CYS A 41 -47.33 20.63 -4.86
N ARG A 42 -46.14 20.79 -4.27
CA ARG A 42 -44.96 19.98 -4.57
C ARG A 42 -44.64 19.05 -3.40
N TYR A 43 -44.52 17.76 -3.67
CA TYR A 43 -44.01 16.79 -2.68
C TYR A 43 -42.47 16.75 -2.76
N PRO A 44 -41.76 16.58 -1.64
CA PRO A 44 -40.30 16.41 -1.66
C PRO A 44 -39.88 15.19 -2.49
N ASP A 45 -38.80 15.33 -3.27
CA ASP A 45 -38.18 14.24 -4.03
C ASP A 45 -37.48 13.26 -3.06
N PRO A 46 -37.57 11.92 -3.26
CA PRO A 46 -36.82 10.94 -2.46
C PRO A 46 -35.31 11.21 -2.37
N LEU A 47 -34.72 11.89 -3.36
CA LEU A 47 -33.29 12.19 -3.45
C LEU A 47 -32.85 13.46 -2.69
N ASP A 48 -33.77 14.27 -2.18
CA ASP A 48 -33.47 15.56 -1.51
C ASP A 48 -33.15 15.42 0.00
N ASN A 49 -32.88 14.20 0.49
CA ASN A 49 -32.78 13.91 1.93
C ASN A 49 -31.37 13.96 2.55
N PHE A 50 -30.34 14.42 1.82
CA PHE A 50 -29.02 14.65 2.42
C PHE A 50 -28.86 16.08 2.93
N ARG A 51 -28.96 16.24 4.27
CA ARG A 51 -28.52 17.45 4.97
C ARG A 51 -27.26 17.12 5.76
N ASN A 52 -26.14 17.68 5.33
CA ASN A 52 -24.83 17.53 5.97
C ASN A 52 -24.81 18.20 7.37
N GLU A 53 -24.99 17.40 8.42
CA GLU A 53 -24.91 17.84 9.83
C GLU A 53 -23.45 18.01 10.33
N ASN A 54 -22.43 17.65 9.54
CA ASN A 54 -21.02 17.80 9.94
C ASN A 54 -20.66 19.28 10.16
N SER A 55 -21.33 20.21 9.46
CA SER A 55 -21.13 21.65 9.65
C SER A 55 -21.57 22.15 11.04
N LYS A 56 -22.65 21.61 11.61
CA LYS A 56 -23.13 21.99 12.95
C LYS A 56 -22.27 21.37 14.04
N THR A 57 -21.83 20.13 13.85
CA THR A 57 -20.93 19.44 14.78
C THR A 57 -19.52 20.07 14.75
N ALA A 58 -19.02 20.45 13.57
CA ALA A 58 -17.77 21.18 13.42
C ALA A 58 -17.85 22.59 14.04
N ASN A 59 -18.95 23.31 13.86
CA ASN A 59 -19.16 24.62 14.51
C ASN A 59 -19.33 24.50 16.04
N ARG A 60 -19.92 23.40 16.54
CA ARG A 60 -19.98 23.10 17.98
C ARG A 60 -18.59 22.75 18.53
N ALA A 61 -17.80 21.97 17.81
CA ALA A 61 -16.44 21.62 18.19
C ALA A 61 -15.52 22.86 18.18
N ALA A 62 -15.65 23.74 17.18
CA ALA A 62 -14.94 25.01 17.11
C ALA A 62 -15.37 25.99 18.23
N ALA A 63 -16.65 26.03 18.60
CA ALA A 63 -17.13 26.84 19.71
C ALA A 63 -16.65 26.33 21.08
N LEU A 64 -16.60 25.00 21.27
CA LEU A 64 -16.05 24.37 22.47
C LEU A 64 -14.53 24.55 22.58
N TRP A 65 -13.82 24.57 21.45
CA TRP A 65 -12.40 24.91 21.39
C TRP A 65 -12.13 26.37 21.75
N ARG A 66 -12.94 27.32 21.26
CA ARG A 66 -12.83 28.74 21.63
C ARG A 66 -13.15 29.02 23.10
N GLN A 67 -14.11 28.29 23.69
CA GLN A 67 -14.40 28.36 25.14
C GLN A 67 -13.29 27.75 26.01
N ARG A 68 -12.50 26.82 25.48
CA ARG A 68 -11.34 26.25 26.19
C ARG A 68 -10.12 27.17 26.08
N ALA A 69 -9.92 27.82 24.93
CA ALA A 69 -8.88 28.83 24.75
C ALA A 69 -9.13 30.07 25.62
N SER A 70 -10.38 30.55 25.75
CA SER A 70 -10.69 31.70 26.61
C SER A 70 -10.59 31.42 28.12
N LYS A 71 -10.46 30.15 28.53
CA LYS A 71 -10.27 29.75 29.93
C LYS A 71 -8.80 29.60 30.33
N GLN A 72 -7.87 29.63 29.37
CA GLN A 72 -6.43 29.60 29.63
C GLN A 72 -5.80 31.00 29.71
N ASP A 73 -6.54 32.05 29.31
CA ASP A 73 -6.10 33.46 29.38
C ASP A 73 -6.65 34.23 30.59
N GLU A 74 -7.33 33.58 31.55
CA GLU A 74 -7.90 34.24 32.74
C GLU A 74 -6.95 34.29 33.96
N ASP A 75 -5.70 33.79 33.87
CA ASP A 75 -4.78 33.71 35.03
C ASP A 75 -3.53 34.60 34.99
N GLU A 76 -3.41 35.59 34.08
CA GLU A 76 -2.35 36.62 34.14
C GLU A 76 -2.88 38.06 33.97
N SER A 77 -3.24 38.63 35.12
CA SER A 77 -3.13 40.02 35.60
C SER A 77 -2.95 41.23 34.64
N THR A 78 -3.93 42.15 34.73
CA THR A 78 -3.85 43.61 34.97
C THR A 78 -2.91 44.51 34.14
N THR A 79 -3.44 45.46 33.36
CA THR A 79 -3.64 46.90 33.68
C THR A 79 -4.19 47.68 32.46
N ASP A 80 -4.90 48.77 32.75
CA ASP A 80 -5.54 49.78 31.87
C ASP A 80 -4.69 50.19 30.64
N ASP A 81 -5.24 50.65 29.49
CA ASP A 81 -6.07 51.85 29.33
C ASP A 81 -6.60 52.02 27.88
N ASP A 82 -7.57 52.91 27.76
CA ASP A 82 -8.50 53.23 26.67
C ASP A 82 -7.90 53.92 25.41
N LYS A 83 -8.34 53.55 24.19
CA LYS A 83 -8.87 54.49 23.15
C LYS A 83 -9.23 53.86 21.80
N SER A 84 -10.28 54.47 21.25
CA SER A 84 -11.11 54.14 20.09
C SER A 84 -10.59 54.59 18.72
N VAL A 85 -11.01 53.84 17.68
CA VAL A 85 -11.35 54.26 16.29
C VAL A 85 -10.20 54.69 15.36
N ALA A 86 -9.93 53.87 14.33
CA ALA A 86 -10.16 54.17 12.91
C ALA A 86 -9.52 53.09 12.03
N SER A 87 -10.28 52.56 11.07
CA SER A 87 -9.73 51.75 9.97
C SER A 87 -8.86 52.63 9.06
N PRO A 88 -7.73 52.11 8.54
CA PRO A 88 -7.18 52.63 7.31
C PRO A 88 -7.15 51.56 6.20
N GLU A 89 -7.59 52.07 5.07
CA GLU A 89 -7.45 51.65 3.70
C GLU A 89 -6.16 50.87 3.37
N VAL A 90 -6.33 49.89 2.49
CA VAL A 90 -5.27 49.05 1.92
C VAL A 90 -4.53 49.87 0.86
N ASP A 91 -3.28 50.23 1.13
CA ASP A 91 -2.38 50.84 0.15
C ASP A 91 -1.46 49.78 -0.47
N TYR A 92 -1.38 49.83 -1.80
CA TYR A 92 -0.85 48.81 -2.69
C TYR A 92 0.56 49.22 -3.13
N SER A 93 1.59 48.97 -2.32
CA SER A 93 3.00 49.00 -2.75
C SER A 93 3.96 48.75 -1.58
N SER A 94 4.51 47.53 -1.45
CA SER A 94 5.95 47.38 -1.24
C SER A 94 6.42 45.98 -1.60
N THR A 95 7.33 45.92 -2.56
CA THR A 95 8.22 44.79 -2.82
C THR A 95 9.26 44.81 -1.70
N THR A 96 9.13 43.97 -0.67
CA THR A 96 10.08 43.92 0.45
C THR A 96 10.74 42.55 0.62
N CYS A 97 12.04 42.63 0.91
CA CYS A 97 13.02 41.56 1.00
C CYS A 97 12.68 40.51 2.06
N ARG A 98 12.62 39.23 1.67
CA ARG A 98 12.25 38.06 2.50
C ARG A 98 13.16 37.78 3.69
N SER A 99 14.35 38.41 3.79
CA SER A 99 15.37 38.02 4.77
C SER A 99 15.10 38.49 6.21
N LEU A 100 14.04 39.26 6.46
CA LEU A 100 13.77 39.90 7.76
C LEU A 100 12.59 39.31 8.54
N GLU A 101 11.86 38.32 8.01
CA GLU A 101 10.61 37.81 8.63
C GLU A 101 10.53 36.29 8.83
N LEU A 102 11.59 35.54 8.50
CA LEU A 102 11.67 34.10 8.78
C LEU A 102 12.26 33.88 10.18
N ASP A 103 11.69 32.96 10.95
CA ASP A 103 12.28 32.58 12.23
C ASP A 103 13.65 31.91 12.00
N ASN A 104 14.53 31.99 13.00
CA ASN A 104 15.91 31.50 12.88
C ASN A 104 15.99 30.01 12.45
N VAL A 105 15.01 29.20 12.84
CA VAL A 105 14.94 27.77 12.51
C VAL A 105 14.67 27.56 11.02
N GLU A 106 13.68 28.25 10.44
CA GLU A 106 13.32 28.13 9.02
C GLU A 106 14.45 28.60 8.10
N SER A 107 15.08 29.72 8.45
CA SER A 107 16.23 30.26 7.71
C SER A 107 17.41 29.30 7.73
N SER A 108 17.70 28.69 8.89
CA SER A 108 18.76 27.69 9.03
C SER A 108 18.47 26.43 8.20
N ALA A 109 17.23 25.92 8.25
CA ALA A 109 16.78 24.76 7.49
C ALA A 109 16.97 24.96 5.97
N LEU A 110 16.55 26.11 5.45
CA LEU A 110 16.66 26.46 4.03
C LEU A 110 18.10 26.56 3.56
N GLN A 111 18.96 27.23 4.34
CA GLN A 111 20.39 27.35 4.02
C GLN A 111 21.07 25.97 3.99
N LEU A 112 20.74 25.12 4.97
CA LEU A 112 21.25 23.76 5.06
C LEU A 112 20.81 22.92 3.84
N PHE A 113 19.52 22.94 3.53
CA PHE A 113 18.94 22.21 2.40
C PHE A 113 19.54 22.67 1.06
N PHE A 114 19.55 23.98 0.79
CA PHE A 114 20.05 24.51 -0.49
C PHE A 114 21.54 24.27 -0.71
N ARG A 115 22.34 24.25 0.36
CA ARG A 115 23.75 23.88 0.29
C ARG A 115 23.91 22.40 -0.05
N ASP A 116 23.27 21.53 0.72
CA ASP A 116 23.54 20.09 0.66
C ASP A 116 22.91 19.40 -0.55
N TYR A 117 21.81 19.93 -1.09
CA TYR A 117 21.17 19.44 -2.32
C TYR A 117 21.75 20.07 -3.60
N GLY A 118 22.78 20.90 -3.48
CA GLY A 118 23.41 21.53 -4.64
C GLY A 118 22.47 22.47 -5.40
N CYS A 119 21.54 23.15 -4.71
CA CYS A 119 20.62 24.10 -5.34
C CYS A 119 21.34 25.29 -6.00
N HIS A 120 22.58 25.57 -5.58
CA HIS A 120 23.46 26.58 -6.17
C HIS A 120 24.50 25.97 -7.14
N SER A 121 24.47 24.65 -7.35
CA SER A 121 25.38 23.96 -8.27
C SER A 121 25.11 24.38 -9.71
N ARG A 122 26.19 24.50 -10.49
CA ARG A 122 26.12 24.76 -11.94
C ARG A 122 26.17 23.48 -12.78
N ILE A 123 26.15 22.31 -12.13
CA ILE A 123 26.18 21.01 -12.83
C ILE A 123 24.84 20.79 -13.52
N LEU A 124 24.82 20.87 -14.84
CA LEU A 124 23.64 20.56 -15.63
C LEU A 124 23.39 19.04 -15.57
N SER A 125 22.26 18.64 -15.01
CA SER A 125 21.83 17.25 -15.00
C SER A 125 20.31 17.19 -14.91
N PRO A 126 19.64 16.34 -15.72
CA PRO A 126 18.19 16.21 -15.68
C PRO A 126 17.68 15.70 -14.32
N TRP A 127 18.57 15.12 -13.51
CA TRP A 127 18.24 14.50 -12.22
C TRP A 127 18.18 15.48 -11.04
N ILE A 128 18.87 16.61 -11.15
CA ILE A 128 18.93 17.63 -10.08
C ILE A 128 18.40 19.00 -10.53
N GLY A 129 17.90 19.10 -11.77
CA GLY A 129 17.46 20.36 -12.36
C GLY A 129 16.40 21.08 -11.52
N LEU A 130 15.45 20.34 -10.93
CA LEU A 130 14.45 20.92 -10.01
C LEU A 130 15.11 21.66 -8.84
N PHE A 131 16.13 21.07 -8.21
CA PHE A 131 16.77 21.67 -7.03
C PHE A 131 17.42 23.02 -7.36
N GLN A 132 17.92 23.19 -8.58
CA GLN A 132 18.57 24.42 -9.04
C GLN A 132 17.60 25.59 -9.26
N MET A 133 16.29 25.34 -9.39
CA MET A 133 15.30 26.42 -9.48
C MET A 133 14.73 26.83 -8.12
N LEU A 134 14.86 26.00 -7.08
CA LEU A 134 14.21 26.22 -5.79
C LEU A 134 14.57 27.55 -5.13
N PRO A 135 15.83 28.03 -5.10
CA PRO A 135 16.14 29.31 -4.47
C PRO A 135 15.41 30.48 -5.11
N LYS A 136 15.39 30.53 -6.45
CA LYS A 136 14.69 31.59 -7.21
C LYS A 136 13.17 31.47 -7.12
N LEU A 137 12.64 30.25 -7.11
CA LEU A 137 11.21 30.01 -6.91
C LEU A 137 10.77 30.44 -5.52
N PHE A 138 11.55 30.09 -4.49
CA PHE A 138 11.26 30.48 -3.11
C PHE A 138 11.29 32.00 -2.96
N GLU A 139 12.32 32.68 -3.46
CA GLU A 139 12.45 34.13 -3.37
C GLU A 139 11.26 34.89 -4.02
N ARG A 140 10.73 34.36 -5.13
CA ARG A 140 9.64 34.98 -5.89
C ARG A 140 8.24 34.62 -5.41
N ALA A 141 8.06 33.43 -4.83
CA ALA A 141 6.74 32.94 -4.47
C ALA A 141 6.14 33.78 -3.31
N PRO A 142 4.80 33.93 -3.21
CA PRO A 142 4.18 34.49 -2.01
C PRO A 142 4.47 33.63 -0.76
N ARG A 143 4.54 34.24 0.43
CA ARG A 143 4.88 33.53 1.69
C ARG A 143 3.93 32.37 1.96
N ASN A 144 2.63 32.59 1.80
CA ASN A 144 1.58 31.58 2.01
C ASN A 144 1.21 30.81 0.73
N SER A 145 2.12 30.76 -0.24
CA SER A 145 1.89 29.96 -1.46
C SER A 145 2.22 28.49 -1.21
N PRO A 146 1.60 27.57 -1.97
CA PRO A 146 1.87 26.14 -1.79
C PRO A 146 3.34 25.78 -2.04
N THR A 147 4.01 26.49 -2.94
CA THR A 147 5.43 26.31 -3.25
C THR A 147 6.34 26.71 -2.09
N SER A 148 6.04 27.82 -1.41
CA SER A 148 6.80 28.21 -0.21
C SER A 148 6.66 27.13 0.87
N HIS A 149 5.43 26.70 1.15
CA HIS A 149 5.16 25.65 2.13
C HIS A 149 5.83 24.32 1.76
N ALA A 150 5.82 23.92 0.49
CA ALA A 150 6.47 22.69 0.02
C ALA A 150 8.01 22.74 0.17
N ILE A 151 8.64 23.86 -0.17
CA ILE A 151 10.10 24.03 -0.01
C ILE A 151 10.49 24.02 1.47
N LEU A 152 9.74 24.75 2.32
CA LEU A 152 9.95 24.78 3.77
C LEU A 152 9.77 23.39 4.40
N ALA A 153 8.72 22.66 4.00
CA ALA A 153 8.46 21.31 4.50
C ALA A 153 9.65 20.37 4.25
N VAL A 154 10.18 20.35 3.03
CA VAL A 154 11.34 19.52 2.66
C VAL A 154 12.61 19.98 3.40
N ALA A 155 12.83 21.28 3.52
CA ALA A 155 14.00 21.81 4.21
C ALA A 155 14.01 21.48 5.71
N LEU A 156 12.86 21.64 6.39
CA LEU A 156 12.69 21.29 7.80
C LEU A 156 12.78 19.77 8.02
N ALA A 157 12.19 18.98 7.10
CA ALA A 157 12.31 17.53 7.10
C ALA A 157 13.77 17.06 7.01
N TYR A 158 14.53 17.69 6.10
CA TYR A 158 15.94 17.39 5.91
C TYR A 158 16.78 17.79 7.14
N GLN A 159 16.49 18.94 7.76
CA GLN A 159 17.18 19.38 8.97
C GLN A 159 16.94 18.43 10.15
N GLU A 160 15.68 18.01 10.37
CA GLU A 160 15.30 17.02 11.40
C GLU A 160 16.12 15.75 11.23
N ARG A 161 16.16 15.21 10.00
CA ARG A 161 16.92 13.99 9.69
C ARG A 161 18.42 14.14 9.86
N LYS A 162 18.98 15.27 9.43
CA LYS A 162 20.43 15.46 9.45
C LYS A 162 20.98 15.68 10.86
N HIS A 163 20.28 16.46 11.68
CA HIS A 163 20.79 16.87 12.99
C HIS A 163 20.20 16.08 14.17
N LYS A 164 19.16 15.26 13.96
CA LYS A 164 18.41 14.57 15.03
C LYS A 164 17.95 15.53 16.14
N VAL A 165 17.81 16.83 15.82
CA VAL A 165 17.40 17.85 16.79
C VAL A 165 15.88 17.79 16.89
N SER A 166 15.39 17.26 18.01
CA SER A 166 13.98 17.04 18.29
C SER A 166 13.22 18.38 18.28
N GLY A 167 12.52 18.67 17.19
CA GLY A 167 11.63 19.84 17.14
C GLY A 167 11.18 20.32 15.76
N SER A 168 11.83 19.91 14.68
CA SER A 168 11.48 20.34 13.31
C SER A 168 10.46 19.43 12.61
N GLU A 169 10.20 18.22 13.11
CA GLU A 169 9.19 17.31 12.50
C GLU A 169 7.77 17.90 12.48
N VAL A 170 7.27 18.41 13.61
CA VAL A 170 5.92 18.99 13.69
C VAL A 170 5.77 20.20 12.76
N PRO A 171 6.71 21.17 12.74
CA PRO A 171 6.75 22.21 11.73
C PRO A 171 6.79 21.67 10.29
N ALA A 172 7.64 20.69 10.00
CA ALA A 172 7.78 20.13 8.66
C ALA A 172 6.45 19.51 8.15
N ARG A 173 5.76 18.72 9.00
CA ARG A 173 4.44 18.13 8.68
C ARG A 173 3.34 19.18 8.57
N THR A 174 3.43 20.24 9.36
CA THR A 174 2.50 21.38 9.29
C THR A 174 2.63 22.10 7.96
N GLU A 175 3.85 22.42 7.53
CA GLU A 175 4.14 23.04 6.24
C GLU A 175 3.72 22.12 5.07
N TYR A 176 3.99 20.81 5.17
CA TYR A 176 3.52 19.83 4.18
C TYR A 176 1.99 19.82 4.05
N SER A 177 1.26 19.87 5.17
CA SER A 177 -0.21 19.91 5.18
C SER A 177 -0.75 21.20 4.55
N LYS A 178 -0.13 22.35 4.84
CA LYS A 178 -0.48 23.64 4.22
C LYS A 178 -0.24 23.61 2.70
N ALA A 179 0.85 22.97 2.25
CA ALA A 179 1.13 22.81 0.82
C ALA A 179 0.03 22.03 0.10
N ILE A 180 -0.40 20.87 0.63
CA ILE A 180 -1.51 20.09 0.05
C ILE A 180 -2.80 20.91 -0.04
N GLN A 181 -3.18 21.57 1.06
CA GLN A 181 -4.40 22.37 1.12
C GLN A 181 -4.36 23.51 0.10
N GLY A 182 -3.21 24.18 -0.02
CA GLY A 182 -3.00 25.26 -0.97
C GLY A 182 -3.03 24.80 -2.43
N ILE A 183 -2.40 23.66 -2.76
CA ILE A 183 -2.47 23.07 -4.12
C ILE A 183 -3.92 22.76 -4.47
N ASN A 184 -4.66 22.08 -3.58
CA ASN A 184 -6.06 21.75 -3.81
C ASN A 184 -6.94 22.99 -4.02
N ALA A 185 -6.73 24.05 -3.24
CA ALA A 185 -7.44 25.31 -3.41
C ALA A 185 -7.13 25.98 -4.76
N GLN A 186 -5.86 25.97 -5.19
CA GLN A 186 -5.47 26.52 -6.49
C GLN A 186 -6.05 25.72 -7.66
N LEU A 187 -6.06 24.38 -7.57
CA LEU A 187 -6.63 23.51 -8.60
C LEU A 187 -8.15 23.65 -8.73
N GLN A 188 -8.85 24.03 -7.66
CA GLN A 188 -10.30 24.30 -7.66
C GLN A 188 -10.65 25.71 -8.12
N SER A 189 -9.70 26.64 -8.13
CA SER A 189 -9.93 28.02 -8.56
C SER A 189 -10.13 28.13 -10.08
N GLN A 190 -10.91 29.12 -10.52
CA GLN A 190 -11.03 29.46 -11.95
C GLN A 190 -9.85 30.30 -12.46
N GLU A 191 -8.94 30.74 -11.57
CA GLU A 191 -7.76 31.51 -11.94
C GLU A 191 -6.72 30.63 -12.63
N ARG A 192 -5.90 31.26 -13.48
CA ARG A 192 -4.83 30.56 -14.20
C ARG A 192 -3.73 30.19 -13.22
N ALA A 193 -3.73 28.93 -12.80
CA ALA A 193 -2.79 28.42 -11.83
C ALA A 193 -1.33 28.48 -12.36
N PRO A 194 -0.34 28.85 -11.52
CA PRO A 194 1.06 28.93 -11.91
C PRO A 194 1.64 27.51 -12.03
N ILE A 195 1.69 26.98 -13.26
CA ILE A 195 1.86 25.54 -13.49
C ILE A 195 3.20 25.00 -12.97
N ASN A 196 4.28 25.76 -13.14
CA ASN A 196 5.63 25.32 -12.78
C ASN A 196 5.80 25.26 -11.26
N GLU A 197 5.24 26.25 -10.57
CA GLU A 197 5.18 26.35 -9.12
C GLU A 197 4.40 25.17 -8.53
N ILE A 198 3.23 24.85 -9.09
CA ILE A 198 2.42 23.71 -8.61
C ILE A 198 3.14 22.39 -8.88
N LEU A 199 3.63 22.15 -10.10
CA LEU A 199 4.34 20.92 -10.43
C LEU A 199 5.61 20.73 -9.59
N ALA A 200 6.37 21.82 -9.34
CA ALA A 200 7.50 21.79 -8.42
C ALA A 200 7.05 21.44 -6.99
N SER A 201 5.93 21.99 -6.52
CA SER A 201 5.38 21.70 -5.19
C SER A 201 4.97 20.23 -5.04
N ILE A 202 4.31 19.66 -6.06
CA ILE A 202 3.93 18.23 -6.10
C ILE A 202 5.18 17.34 -6.07
N CYS A 203 6.21 17.67 -6.85
CA CYS A 203 7.48 16.94 -6.84
C CYS A 203 8.15 17.00 -5.45
N LEU A 204 8.15 18.17 -4.81
CA LEU A 204 8.71 18.36 -3.46
C LEU A 204 7.92 17.61 -2.39
N MET A 205 6.60 17.48 -2.52
CA MET A 205 5.78 16.67 -1.61
C MET A 205 6.15 15.18 -1.68
N SER A 206 6.43 14.67 -2.88
CA SER A 206 6.99 13.31 -3.04
C SER A 206 8.37 13.18 -2.37
N GLN A 207 9.22 14.22 -2.44
CA GLN A 207 10.52 14.24 -1.73
C GLN A 207 10.36 14.30 -0.21
N PHE A 208 9.37 15.05 0.29
CA PHE A 208 9.07 15.13 1.72
C PHE A 208 8.76 13.74 2.29
N GLU A 209 7.89 12.98 1.63
CA GLU A 209 7.51 11.63 2.07
C GLU A 209 8.67 10.63 2.02
N LEU A 210 9.66 10.87 1.15
CA LEU A 210 10.90 10.10 1.13
C LEU A 210 11.77 10.40 2.35
N ILE A 211 11.86 11.66 2.76
CA ILE A 211 12.72 12.11 3.87
C ILE A 211 12.05 11.82 5.22
N LEU A 212 10.76 12.13 5.38
CA LEU A 212 9.97 11.89 6.58
C LEU A 212 8.74 11.02 6.27
N PRO A 213 8.90 9.68 6.23
CA PRO A 213 7.75 8.77 6.17
C PRO A 213 6.81 8.97 7.36
N SER A 214 5.52 8.70 7.17
CA SER A 214 4.55 8.74 8.28
C SER A 214 4.84 7.65 9.31
N SER A 215 4.95 8.04 10.59
CA SER A 215 5.22 7.14 11.73
C SER A 215 4.08 6.19 12.06
N THR A 216 2.89 6.38 11.49
CA THR A 216 1.67 5.64 11.83
C THR A 216 1.46 4.34 11.05
N LYS A 217 2.40 3.94 10.18
CA LYS A 217 2.35 2.66 9.46
C LYS A 217 3.73 2.02 9.47
N ALA A 218 3.84 0.78 9.95
CA ALA A 218 5.07 0.01 10.03
C ALA A 218 5.75 -0.30 8.67
N LYS A 219 5.17 0.16 7.55
CA LYS A 219 5.80 0.21 6.22
C LYS A 219 5.39 1.50 5.50
N PRO A 220 6.31 2.25 4.86
CA PRO A 220 5.95 3.42 4.05
C PRO A 220 5.00 3.00 2.92
N HIS A 221 3.77 3.53 2.90
CA HIS A 221 2.77 3.18 1.89
C HIS A 221 3.23 3.65 0.50
N PRO A 222 3.39 2.76 -0.50
CA PRO A 222 3.76 3.14 -1.86
C PRO A 222 2.77 4.12 -2.50
N GLU A 223 1.48 4.04 -2.16
CA GLU A 223 0.39 4.75 -2.85
C GLU A 223 0.40 6.29 -2.71
N SER A 224 0.89 6.86 -1.60
CA SER A 224 0.90 8.33 -1.42
C SER A 224 1.84 9.01 -2.42
N ARG A 225 3.03 8.43 -2.62
CA ARG A 225 4.01 8.91 -3.60
C ARG A 225 3.51 8.72 -5.04
N LEU A 226 2.79 7.63 -5.29
CA LEU A 226 2.14 7.38 -6.59
C LEU A 226 1.05 8.40 -6.87
N ALA A 227 0.27 8.82 -5.87
CA ALA A 227 -0.77 9.84 -6.04
C ALA A 227 -0.18 11.20 -6.50
N HIS A 228 0.95 11.63 -5.93
CA HIS A 228 1.65 12.85 -6.38
C HIS A 228 2.13 12.74 -7.83
N MET A 229 2.70 11.60 -8.20
CA MET A 229 3.16 11.33 -9.56
C MET A 229 2.00 11.35 -10.56
N TYR A 230 0.89 10.65 -10.28
CA TYR A 230 -0.30 10.65 -11.14
C TYR A 230 -0.92 12.04 -11.25
N GLY A 231 -0.95 12.81 -10.16
CA GLY A 231 -1.36 14.21 -10.18
C GLY A 231 -0.49 15.07 -11.11
N ALA A 232 0.83 14.92 -11.05
CA ALA A 232 1.75 15.62 -11.93
C ALA A 232 1.56 15.25 -13.42
N ILE A 233 1.37 13.96 -13.73
CA ILE A 233 1.13 13.47 -15.10
C ILE A 233 -0.18 14.03 -15.66
N ALA A 234 -1.26 14.00 -14.87
CA ALA A 234 -2.56 14.57 -15.27
C ALA A 234 -2.46 16.08 -15.55
N MET A 235 -1.62 16.79 -14.80
CA MET A 235 -1.35 18.21 -15.05
C MET A 235 -0.56 18.44 -16.34
N VAL A 236 0.44 17.61 -16.64
CA VAL A 236 1.16 17.66 -17.94
C VAL A 236 0.17 17.45 -19.09
N GLN A 237 -0.65 16.39 -19.03
CA GLN A 237 -1.71 16.10 -20.01
C GLN A 237 -2.64 17.29 -20.24
N ARG A 238 -3.11 17.91 -19.15
CA ARG A 238 -4.01 19.06 -19.22
C ARG A 238 -3.37 20.26 -19.90
N VAL A 239 -2.08 20.51 -19.67
CA VAL A 239 -1.35 21.62 -20.29
C VAL A 239 -1.18 21.40 -21.78
N GLU A 240 -0.87 20.16 -22.21
CA GLU A 240 -0.71 19.81 -23.63
C GLU A 240 -2.03 19.95 -24.41
N ALA A 241 -3.17 19.64 -23.78
CA ALA A 241 -4.48 19.75 -24.41
C ALA A 241 -4.96 21.21 -24.66
N GLN A 242 -4.26 22.23 -24.14
CA GLN A 242 -4.71 23.63 -24.22
C GLN A 242 -4.02 24.39 -25.37
N ALA A 243 -4.81 24.99 -26.27
CA ALA A 243 -4.33 25.75 -27.44
C ALA A 243 -3.45 26.99 -27.14
N ARG A 244 -3.39 27.45 -25.89
CA ARG A 244 -2.47 28.50 -25.38
C ARG A 244 -1.68 27.98 -24.17
N ALA A 245 -1.13 26.77 -24.29
CA ALA A 245 -0.46 26.04 -23.23
C ALA A 245 0.59 26.90 -22.49
N GLN A 246 0.60 26.81 -21.16
CA GLN A 246 1.72 27.33 -20.37
C GLN A 246 2.96 26.49 -20.69
N VAL A 247 4.14 27.13 -20.74
CA VAL A 247 5.40 26.41 -20.94
C VAL A 247 5.83 25.79 -19.61
N ILE A 248 5.89 24.46 -19.56
CA ILE A 248 6.45 23.73 -18.43
C ILE A 248 7.97 23.85 -18.48
N ASP A 249 8.59 24.23 -17.37
CA ASP A 249 10.03 24.31 -17.24
C ASP A 249 10.64 22.90 -17.40
N THR A 250 11.64 22.80 -18.27
CA THR A 250 12.27 21.52 -18.64
C THR A 250 12.86 20.79 -17.44
N ARG A 251 13.29 21.52 -16.41
CA ARG A 251 13.86 20.93 -15.18
C ARG A 251 12.81 20.19 -14.34
N VAL A 252 11.58 20.72 -14.28
CA VAL A 252 10.46 20.07 -13.59
C VAL A 252 9.98 18.88 -14.41
N LEU A 253 9.84 19.08 -15.72
CA LEU A 253 9.40 18.04 -16.64
C LEU A 253 10.33 16.82 -16.64
N ASN A 254 11.64 17.02 -16.65
CA ASN A 254 12.62 15.93 -16.61
C ASN A 254 12.50 15.06 -15.35
N LEU A 255 12.19 15.67 -14.21
CA LEU A 255 12.01 14.92 -12.96
C LEU A 255 10.71 14.11 -12.99
N ILE A 256 9.61 14.70 -13.47
CA ILE A 256 8.33 13.99 -13.64
C ILE A 256 8.51 12.82 -14.62
N PHE A 257 9.21 13.05 -15.73
CA PHE A 257 9.50 12.03 -16.73
C PHE A 257 10.32 10.88 -16.14
N LEU A 258 11.38 11.19 -15.38
CA LEU A 258 12.18 10.18 -14.68
C LEU A 258 11.33 9.37 -13.68
N GLN A 259 10.57 10.05 -12.81
CA GLN A 259 9.78 9.40 -11.77
C GLN A 259 8.70 8.49 -12.35
N MET A 260 7.98 8.97 -13.38
CA MET A 260 7.02 8.16 -14.14
C MET A 260 7.69 6.92 -14.71
N THR A 261 8.83 7.11 -15.39
CA THR A 261 9.52 6.00 -16.07
C THR A 261 10.02 4.96 -15.07
N ILE A 262 10.65 5.38 -13.97
CA ILE A 262 11.08 4.47 -12.89
C ILE A 262 9.88 3.71 -12.31
N ASN A 263 8.75 4.39 -12.08
CA ASN A 263 7.56 3.72 -11.57
C ASN A 263 7.03 2.67 -12.56
N CYS A 264 6.95 3.02 -13.84
CA CYS A 264 6.54 2.10 -14.90
C CYS A 264 7.47 0.89 -14.99
N LEU A 265 8.79 1.09 -14.90
CA LEU A 265 9.78 0.00 -14.89
C LEU A 265 9.61 -0.94 -13.69
N ASN A 266 9.39 -0.38 -12.49
CA ASN A 266 9.19 -1.17 -11.27
C ASN A 266 7.88 -1.97 -11.31
N GLY A 267 6.81 -1.35 -11.78
CA GLY A 267 5.48 -1.96 -11.84
C GLY A 267 5.20 -2.73 -13.13
N ARG A 268 6.16 -2.79 -14.08
CA ARG A 268 5.96 -3.31 -15.44
C ARG A 268 4.73 -2.70 -16.13
N LEU A 269 4.48 -1.41 -15.89
CA LEU A 269 3.31 -0.69 -16.38
C LEU A 269 3.64 0.04 -17.69
N ARG A 270 2.67 0.07 -18.62
CA ARG A 270 2.78 0.90 -19.83
C ARG A 270 2.82 2.39 -19.46
N PRO A 271 3.74 3.19 -20.01
CA PRO A 271 3.74 4.63 -19.78
C PRO A 271 2.41 5.29 -20.19
N PRO A 272 1.80 6.14 -19.33
CA PRO A 272 0.47 6.74 -19.57
C PRO A 272 0.44 7.87 -20.60
N LEU A 273 1.61 8.34 -21.05
CA LEU A 273 1.78 9.39 -22.05
C LEU A 273 2.70 8.90 -23.15
N SER A 274 2.49 9.35 -24.39
CA SER A 274 3.38 9.02 -25.51
C SER A 274 4.76 9.66 -25.33
N LEU A 275 5.78 9.09 -25.98
CA LEU A 275 7.13 9.63 -25.90
C LEU A 275 7.23 11.06 -26.46
N ASP A 276 6.39 11.39 -27.44
CA ASP A 276 6.33 12.72 -28.08
C ASP A 276 5.94 13.84 -27.09
N SER A 277 5.15 13.53 -26.06
CA SER A 277 4.83 14.47 -24.98
C SER A 277 6.08 14.94 -24.21
N TRP A 278 7.18 14.20 -24.30
CA TRP A 278 8.40 14.47 -23.55
C TRP A 278 9.53 15.01 -24.43
N ILE A 279 9.78 14.38 -25.59
CA ILE A 279 10.97 14.62 -26.43
C ILE A 279 11.13 16.09 -26.83
N GLY A 280 10.05 16.78 -27.20
CA GLY A 280 10.11 18.16 -27.72
C GLY A 280 10.68 19.20 -26.76
N ARG A 281 10.92 18.81 -25.49
CA ARG A 281 11.37 19.69 -24.40
C ARG A 281 12.70 19.22 -23.79
N LEU A 282 13.29 18.14 -24.30
CA LEU A 282 14.56 17.59 -23.83
C LEU A 282 15.76 18.27 -24.49
N ASN A 283 16.86 18.40 -23.74
CA ASN A 283 18.12 18.93 -24.27
C ASN A 283 19.12 17.79 -24.54
N PHE A 284 19.11 17.27 -25.77
CA PHE A 284 19.98 16.17 -26.22
C PHE A 284 21.47 16.51 -26.34
N SER A 285 21.88 17.75 -26.04
CA SER A 285 23.32 18.05 -25.84
C SER A 285 23.88 17.42 -24.56
N MET A 286 23.01 16.97 -23.66
CA MET A 286 23.37 16.26 -22.44
C MET A 286 23.11 14.76 -22.62
N PRO A 287 23.88 13.87 -21.94
CA PRO A 287 23.70 12.43 -22.10
C PRO A 287 22.39 11.90 -21.48
N GLY A 288 21.85 12.56 -20.45
CA GLY A 288 20.70 12.05 -19.68
C GLY A 288 19.39 11.86 -20.46
N PRO A 289 18.97 12.79 -21.34
CA PRO A 289 17.79 12.60 -22.19
C PRO A 289 17.78 11.34 -23.06
N THR A 290 18.91 10.96 -23.66
CA THR A 290 19.00 9.73 -24.46
C THR A 290 18.67 8.52 -23.60
N LEU A 291 19.24 8.45 -22.40
CA LEU A 291 18.95 7.39 -21.44
C LEU A 291 17.49 7.40 -20.97
N LEU A 292 16.89 8.58 -20.72
CA LEU A 292 15.48 8.69 -20.37
C LEU A 292 14.55 8.12 -21.45
N CYS A 293 14.82 8.42 -22.72
CA CYS A 293 14.06 7.86 -23.84
C CYS A 293 14.21 6.34 -23.94
N ALA A 294 15.42 5.82 -23.71
CA ALA A 294 15.66 4.37 -23.67
C ALA A 294 14.89 3.71 -22.51
N MET A 295 14.97 4.26 -21.31
CA MET A 295 14.21 3.78 -20.14
C MET A 295 12.70 3.76 -20.41
N TYR A 296 12.16 4.78 -21.09
CA TYR A 296 10.76 4.80 -21.49
C TYR A 296 10.41 3.64 -22.43
N ARG A 297 11.23 3.40 -23.47
CA ARG A 297 11.02 2.29 -24.41
C ARG A 297 11.10 0.94 -23.73
N ILE A 298 12.03 0.76 -22.80
CA ILE A 298 12.15 -0.45 -21.97
C ILE A 298 10.87 -0.69 -21.17
N ALA A 299 10.31 0.35 -20.53
CA ALA A 299 9.05 0.24 -19.80
C ALA A 299 7.87 -0.12 -20.72
N GLN A 300 7.82 0.46 -21.92
CA GLN A 300 6.81 0.12 -22.93
C GLN A 300 6.93 -1.35 -23.36
N TRP A 301 8.15 -1.82 -23.68
CA TRP A 301 8.37 -3.19 -24.09
C TRP A 301 8.14 -4.20 -22.97
N GLN A 302 8.38 -3.86 -21.70
CA GLN A 302 7.99 -4.72 -20.57
C GLN A 302 6.50 -5.03 -20.58
N ALA A 303 5.66 -4.00 -20.79
CA ALA A 303 4.22 -4.16 -20.90
C ALA A 303 3.82 -4.94 -22.17
N ASP A 304 4.47 -4.65 -23.32
CA ASP A 304 4.22 -5.37 -24.57
C ASP A 304 4.57 -6.86 -24.47
N VAL A 305 5.67 -7.20 -23.79
CA VAL A 305 6.10 -8.59 -23.51
C VAL A 305 5.08 -9.29 -22.61
N ASP A 306 4.59 -8.63 -21.57
CA ASP A 306 3.60 -9.21 -20.67
C ASP A 306 2.29 -9.50 -21.39
N GLU A 307 1.82 -8.57 -22.21
CA GLU A 307 0.62 -8.73 -23.05
C GLU A 307 0.78 -9.84 -24.09
N ALA A 308 1.95 -9.90 -24.76
CA ALA A 308 2.24 -10.92 -25.77
C ALA A 308 2.32 -12.34 -25.17
N ILE A 309 2.93 -12.49 -23.99
CA ILE A 309 3.04 -13.79 -23.30
C ILE A 309 1.68 -14.25 -22.74
N GLN A 310 0.84 -13.34 -22.25
CA GLN A 310 -0.48 -13.66 -21.71
C GLN A 310 -1.52 -14.02 -22.78
N GLY A 311 -1.24 -13.77 -24.07
CA GLY A 311 -2.08 -14.20 -25.18
C GLY A 311 -3.40 -13.44 -25.31
N THR A 312 -3.53 -12.26 -24.70
CA THR A 312 -4.79 -11.51 -24.61
C THR A 312 -5.28 -10.96 -25.95
N HIS A 313 -4.40 -10.67 -26.91
CA HIS A 313 -4.78 -10.01 -28.18
C HIS A 313 -3.97 -10.38 -29.44
N CYS A 314 -3.03 -11.34 -29.39
CA CYS A 314 -2.10 -11.59 -30.49
C CYS A 314 -2.49 -12.82 -31.34
N PHE A 315 -2.70 -12.62 -32.65
CA PHE A 315 -2.95 -13.70 -33.62
C PHE A 315 -1.69 -14.53 -33.96
N ASP A 316 -0.49 -13.98 -33.74
CA ASP A 316 0.81 -14.62 -33.98
C ASP A 316 1.83 -14.24 -32.87
N PRO A 317 1.73 -14.87 -31.69
CA PRO A 317 2.57 -14.54 -30.54
C PRO A 317 4.05 -14.81 -30.79
N GLU A 318 4.40 -15.79 -31.61
CA GLU A 318 5.80 -16.13 -31.90
C GLU A 318 6.50 -15.00 -32.65
N THR A 319 5.93 -14.55 -33.77
CA THR A 319 6.51 -13.44 -34.56
C THR A 319 6.59 -12.16 -33.73
N ASN A 320 5.58 -11.89 -32.91
CA ASN A 320 5.57 -10.72 -32.04
C ASN A 320 6.71 -10.77 -31.00
N ILE A 321 6.89 -11.90 -30.31
CA ILE A 321 7.97 -12.08 -29.34
C ILE A 321 9.35 -11.99 -30.02
N ARG A 322 9.53 -12.58 -31.20
CA ARG A 322 10.79 -12.45 -31.97
C ARG A 322 11.09 -11.00 -32.34
N ASN A 323 10.09 -10.22 -32.75
CA ASN A 323 10.26 -8.79 -33.04
C ASN A 323 10.64 -8.00 -31.78
N LEU A 324 9.99 -8.28 -30.65
CA LEU A 324 10.32 -7.66 -29.36
C LEU A 324 11.75 -7.97 -28.93
N ILE A 325 12.21 -9.22 -29.09
CA ILE A 325 13.61 -9.61 -28.82
C ILE A 325 14.57 -8.77 -29.68
N MET A 326 14.33 -8.69 -30.98
CA MET A 326 15.19 -7.92 -31.89
C MET A 326 15.28 -6.45 -31.48
N MET A 327 14.15 -5.79 -31.23
CA MET A 327 14.14 -4.37 -30.81
C MET A 327 14.89 -4.15 -29.50
N MET A 328 14.67 -5.01 -28.51
CA MET A 328 15.33 -4.93 -27.21
C MET A 328 16.83 -5.19 -27.29
N GLN A 329 17.28 -6.10 -28.16
CA GLN A 329 18.72 -6.35 -28.39
C GLN A 329 19.42 -5.15 -29.04
N VAL A 330 18.77 -4.51 -30.02
CA VAL A 330 19.29 -3.29 -30.65
C VAL A 330 19.46 -2.18 -29.61
N GLU A 331 18.44 -1.96 -28.77
CA GLU A 331 18.51 -0.95 -27.71
C GLU A 331 19.62 -1.26 -26.69
N ASP A 332 19.81 -2.52 -26.29
CA ASP A 332 20.88 -2.89 -25.35
C ASP A 332 22.27 -2.56 -25.92
N ALA A 333 22.48 -2.84 -27.20
CA ALA A 333 23.71 -2.49 -27.91
C ALA A 333 23.90 -0.97 -28.03
N GLU A 334 22.84 -0.21 -28.32
CA GLU A 334 22.89 1.26 -28.36
C GLU A 334 23.22 1.86 -26.98
N LEU A 335 22.67 1.30 -25.91
CA LEU A 335 22.96 1.73 -24.54
C LEU A 335 24.40 1.42 -24.12
N GLU A 336 24.97 0.31 -24.59
CA GLU A 336 26.37 -0.02 -24.38
C GLU A 336 27.32 0.95 -25.10
N ILE A 337 27.02 1.28 -26.35
CA ILE A 337 27.75 2.29 -27.13
C ILE A 337 27.62 3.66 -26.45
N TRP A 338 26.40 4.03 -26.03
CA TRP A 338 26.15 5.28 -25.34
C TRP A 338 26.96 5.39 -24.05
N GLU A 339 27.02 4.33 -23.24
CA GLU A 339 27.79 4.28 -22.00
C GLU A 339 29.29 4.48 -22.23
N SER A 340 29.81 3.88 -23.30
CA SER A 340 31.20 4.02 -23.74
C SER A 340 31.51 5.41 -24.32
N SER A 341 30.48 6.12 -24.81
CA SER A 341 30.60 7.46 -25.41
C SER A 341 30.48 8.62 -24.41
N LEU A 342 30.26 8.32 -23.12
CA LEU A 342 30.11 9.34 -22.10
C LEU A 342 31.34 10.28 -22.04
N PRO A 343 31.17 11.59 -21.83
CA PRO A 343 32.29 12.51 -21.69
C PRO A 343 33.22 12.13 -20.52
N PHE A 344 34.52 12.49 -20.62
CA PHE A 344 35.56 12.14 -19.63
C PHE A 344 35.19 12.47 -18.17
N HIS A 345 34.43 13.53 -17.91
CA HIS A 345 34.00 13.89 -16.56
C HIS A 345 32.95 12.95 -15.93
N TYR A 346 32.39 12.02 -16.72
CA TYR A 346 31.54 10.91 -16.27
C TYR A 346 32.31 9.60 -16.10
N HIS A 347 33.61 9.57 -16.39
CA HIS A 347 34.44 8.38 -16.22
C HIS A 347 34.84 8.18 -14.77
N TYR A 348 35.10 6.93 -14.42
CA TYR A 348 35.63 6.53 -13.12
C TYR A 348 37.08 6.06 -13.26
N GLN A 349 37.80 6.12 -12.15
CA GLN A 349 39.04 5.37 -11.97
C GLN A 349 38.74 4.12 -11.17
N THR A 350 39.50 3.06 -11.40
CA THR A 350 39.37 1.84 -10.59
C THR A 350 40.49 1.80 -9.57
N ARG A 351 40.17 1.61 -8.30
CA ARG A 351 41.16 1.45 -7.23
C ARG A 351 40.77 0.33 -6.27
N PRO A 352 41.72 -0.29 -5.57
CA PRO A 352 41.39 -1.23 -4.50
C PRO A 352 40.69 -0.52 -3.34
N VAL A 353 39.96 -1.30 -2.55
CA VAL A 353 39.43 -0.87 -1.24
C VAL A 353 40.61 -0.49 -0.32
N SER A 354 40.50 0.67 0.32
CA SER A 354 41.47 1.19 1.29
C SER A 354 40.91 1.06 2.71
N PRO A 355 41.74 0.87 3.75
CA PRO A 355 41.31 0.90 5.15
C PRO A 355 40.63 2.21 5.58
N HIS A 356 40.80 3.29 4.80
CA HIS A 356 40.18 4.60 5.04
C HIS A 356 38.78 4.73 4.43
N ASP A 357 38.34 3.75 3.64
CA ASP A 357 36.98 3.74 3.07
C ASP A 357 35.92 3.44 4.13
N HIS A 358 34.67 3.78 3.83
CA HIS A 358 33.53 3.54 4.72
C HIS A 358 33.48 2.08 5.19
N ALA A 359 33.19 1.84 6.48
CA ALA A 359 33.26 0.50 7.09
C ALA A 359 32.46 -0.59 6.33
N VAL A 360 31.32 -0.21 5.75
CA VAL A 360 30.48 -1.09 4.90
C VAL A 360 31.26 -1.68 3.71
N LEU A 361 32.29 -1.00 3.20
CA LEU A 361 33.14 -1.50 2.11
C LEU A 361 34.17 -2.54 2.58
N GLN A 362 34.29 -2.77 3.88
CA GLN A 362 35.15 -3.79 4.49
C GLN A 362 34.38 -5.07 4.87
N TRP A 363 33.06 -5.08 4.72
CA TRP A 363 32.22 -6.22 5.10
C TRP A 363 32.36 -7.39 4.12
N PRO A 364 32.08 -8.65 4.56
CA PRO A 364 32.03 -9.81 3.67
C PRO A 364 31.11 -9.54 2.47
N GLY A 365 31.50 -10.00 1.28
CA GLY A 365 30.77 -9.74 0.03
C GLY A 365 31.03 -8.40 -0.65
N ALA A 366 31.65 -7.43 0.02
CA ALA A 366 32.00 -6.13 -0.56
C ALA A 366 32.97 -6.28 -1.75
N PRO A 367 32.88 -5.42 -2.78
CA PRO A 367 33.78 -5.47 -3.93
C PRO A 367 35.20 -5.06 -3.55
N HIS A 368 36.21 -5.86 -3.92
CA HIS A 368 37.62 -5.55 -3.67
C HIS A 368 38.17 -4.36 -4.49
N MET A 369 37.53 -4.05 -5.63
CA MET A 369 37.88 -2.94 -6.50
C MET A 369 36.69 -2.01 -6.61
N LEU A 370 36.91 -0.72 -6.38
CA LEU A 370 35.89 0.32 -6.39
C LEU A 370 36.03 1.22 -7.61
N TYR A 371 34.89 1.72 -8.08
CA TYR A 371 34.84 2.82 -9.04
C TYR A 371 34.86 4.13 -8.28
N GLU A 372 35.87 4.93 -8.57
CA GLU A 372 36.10 6.25 -7.98
C GLU A 372 35.72 7.32 -9.00
N TYR A 373 34.73 8.12 -8.61
CA TYR A 373 34.21 9.23 -9.41
C TYR A 373 34.67 10.56 -8.80
N SER A 374 34.70 11.61 -9.62
CA SER A 374 35.04 12.96 -9.15
C SER A 374 34.02 13.54 -8.15
N SER A 375 32.78 13.07 -8.20
CA SER A 375 31.75 13.25 -7.17
C SER A 375 30.65 12.18 -7.33
N CYS A 376 29.59 12.22 -6.53
CA CYS A 376 28.48 11.27 -6.66
C CYS A 376 27.63 11.48 -7.93
N LEU A 377 27.58 12.70 -8.49
CA LEU A 377 26.72 13.04 -9.63
C LEU A 377 27.16 12.37 -10.95
N PRO A 378 28.47 12.31 -11.29
CA PRO A 378 28.97 11.53 -12.42
C PRO A 378 28.62 10.04 -12.41
N ALA A 379 28.43 9.44 -11.24
CA ALA A 379 28.06 8.02 -11.13
C ALA A 379 26.61 7.75 -11.59
N VAL A 380 25.74 8.76 -11.53
CA VAL A 380 24.29 8.58 -11.72
C VAL A 380 23.93 8.11 -13.13
N PRO A 381 24.35 8.75 -14.24
CA PRO A 381 23.94 8.31 -15.57
C PRO A 381 24.40 6.90 -15.91
N ARG A 382 25.61 6.51 -15.49
CA ARG A 382 26.17 5.18 -15.77
C ARG A 382 25.46 4.10 -14.95
N THR A 383 25.27 4.33 -13.66
CA THR A 383 24.56 3.37 -12.79
C THR A 383 23.08 3.25 -13.17
N LEU A 384 22.42 4.35 -13.58
CA LEU A 384 21.07 4.31 -14.14
C LEU A 384 21.02 3.49 -15.44
N CYS A 385 22.02 3.63 -16.32
CA CYS A 385 22.12 2.82 -17.53
C CYS A 385 22.27 1.34 -17.21
N PHE A 386 23.13 0.96 -16.25
CA PHE A 386 23.23 -0.43 -15.81
C PHE A 386 21.91 -0.96 -15.25
N ALA A 387 21.21 -0.18 -14.42
CA ALA A 387 19.90 -0.60 -13.89
C ALA A 387 18.85 -0.75 -15.01
N ALA A 388 18.80 0.18 -15.96
CA ALA A 388 17.90 0.09 -17.12
C ALA A 388 18.20 -1.14 -18.00
N ARG A 389 19.49 -1.39 -18.28
CA ARG A 389 19.94 -2.56 -19.03
C ARG A 389 19.69 -3.87 -18.28
N ILE A 390 19.80 -3.92 -16.95
CA ILE A 390 19.38 -5.10 -16.16
C ILE A 390 17.91 -5.42 -16.42
N ILE A 391 17.03 -4.42 -16.34
CA ILE A 391 15.58 -4.59 -16.55
C ILE A 391 15.28 -5.01 -18.01
N LEU A 392 16.01 -4.45 -18.98
CA LEU A 392 15.93 -4.84 -20.39
C LEU A 392 16.36 -6.30 -20.59
N ASN A 393 17.49 -6.70 -20.01
CA ASN A 393 18.00 -8.07 -20.09
C ASN A 393 17.08 -9.07 -19.37
N GLN A 394 16.42 -8.68 -18.27
CA GLN A 394 15.38 -9.50 -17.63
C GLN A 394 14.15 -9.69 -18.53
N SER A 395 13.76 -8.64 -19.27
CA SER A 395 12.66 -8.71 -20.24
C SER A 395 13.02 -9.60 -21.43
N LEU A 396 14.24 -9.47 -21.96
CA LEU A 396 14.81 -10.38 -22.96
C LEU A 396 14.87 -11.83 -22.46
N LEU A 397 15.30 -12.05 -21.22
CA LEU A 397 15.39 -13.38 -20.61
C LEU A 397 14.00 -14.02 -20.53
N ARG A 398 12.98 -13.24 -20.18
CA ARG A 398 11.59 -13.72 -20.16
C ARG A 398 11.09 -14.12 -21.54
N CYS A 399 11.38 -13.33 -22.58
CA CYS A 399 11.08 -13.69 -23.97
C CYS A 399 11.83 -14.96 -24.42
N CYS A 400 13.13 -15.04 -24.18
CA CYS A 400 13.95 -16.20 -24.57
C CYS A 400 13.51 -17.49 -23.83
N THR A 401 13.11 -17.36 -22.57
CA THR A 401 12.55 -18.47 -21.78
C THR A 401 11.23 -18.93 -22.38
N TRP A 402 10.34 -18.00 -22.75
CA TRP A 402 9.09 -18.33 -23.44
C TRP A 402 9.34 -18.96 -24.82
N MET A 403 10.31 -18.47 -25.59
CA MET A 403 10.70 -19.09 -26.87
C MET A 403 11.26 -20.50 -26.69
N SER A 404 12.02 -20.74 -25.61
CA SER A 404 12.55 -22.07 -25.28
C SER A 404 11.43 -23.08 -24.99
N THR A 405 10.34 -22.63 -24.37
CA THR A 405 9.18 -23.50 -24.09
C THR A 405 8.27 -23.64 -25.31
N TRP A 406 8.13 -22.59 -26.12
CA TRP A 406 7.30 -22.59 -27.34
C TRP A 406 7.92 -23.40 -28.49
N SER A 407 9.23 -23.23 -28.73
CA SER A 407 9.99 -23.89 -29.80
C SER A 407 11.21 -24.67 -29.25
N PRO A 408 11.01 -25.80 -28.54
CA PRO A 408 12.09 -26.52 -27.86
C PRO A 408 13.18 -27.10 -28.76
N LYS A 409 12.95 -27.15 -30.08
CA LYS A 409 13.92 -27.63 -31.07
C LYS A 409 15.00 -26.60 -31.41
N GLU A 410 14.79 -25.34 -31.06
CA GLU A 410 15.76 -24.27 -31.30
C GLU A 410 16.72 -24.16 -30.11
N GLU A 411 17.92 -24.73 -30.25
CA GLU A 411 18.96 -24.73 -29.20
C GLU A 411 19.57 -23.34 -28.93
N GLU A 412 19.26 -22.33 -29.75
CA GLU A 412 19.76 -20.96 -29.57
C GLU A 412 19.20 -20.30 -28.29
N TRP A 413 17.94 -20.55 -27.94
CA TRP A 413 17.29 -19.83 -26.84
C TRP A 413 17.89 -20.09 -25.45
N PRO A 414 18.20 -21.34 -25.06
CA PRO A 414 18.92 -21.61 -23.81
C PRO A 414 20.30 -20.92 -23.75
N PHE A 415 21.01 -20.85 -24.88
CA PHE A 415 22.30 -20.18 -24.97
C PHE A 415 22.15 -18.66 -24.77
N GLN A 416 21.15 -18.05 -25.40
CA GLN A 416 20.83 -16.63 -25.19
C GLN A 416 20.46 -16.34 -23.73
N CYS A 417 19.63 -17.19 -23.10
CA CYS A 417 19.30 -17.07 -21.68
C CYS A 417 20.55 -17.05 -20.78
N ALA A 418 21.55 -17.89 -21.07
CA ALA A 418 22.80 -17.95 -20.32
C ALA A 418 23.64 -16.67 -20.47
N ILE A 419 23.71 -16.10 -21.68
CA ILE A 419 24.40 -14.83 -21.94
C ILE A 419 23.72 -13.68 -21.19
N LEU A 420 22.39 -13.60 -21.26
CA LEU A 420 21.63 -12.54 -20.59
C LEU A 420 21.85 -12.56 -19.07
N LYS A 421 21.90 -13.74 -18.45
CA LYS A 421 22.21 -13.91 -17.02
C LYS A 421 23.63 -13.47 -16.67
N GLU A 422 24.62 -13.72 -17.55
CA GLU A 422 25.99 -13.23 -17.38
C GLU A 422 26.06 -11.70 -17.47
N ASN A 423 25.37 -11.10 -18.45
CA ASN A 423 25.30 -9.65 -18.61
C ASN A 423 24.68 -8.99 -17.36
N ILE A 424 23.58 -9.55 -16.83
CA ILE A 424 22.95 -9.06 -15.61
C ILE A 424 23.92 -9.13 -14.43
N ALA A 425 24.60 -10.26 -14.22
CA ALA A 425 25.57 -10.41 -13.14
C ALA A 425 26.74 -9.40 -13.25
N ALA A 426 27.24 -9.14 -14.46
CA ALA A 426 28.28 -8.14 -14.71
C ALA A 426 27.82 -6.71 -14.38
N MET A 427 26.57 -6.37 -14.69
CA MET A 427 25.98 -5.07 -14.35
C MET A 427 25.73 -4.92 -12.84
N VAL A 428 25.26 -5.97 -12.15
CA VAL A 428 25.13 -6.02 -10.68
C VAL A 428 26.49 -5.76 -10.02
N SER A 429 27.56 -6.39 -10.51
CA SER A 429 28.93 -6.13 -10.06
C SER A 429 29.34 -4.67 -10.31
N SER A 430 29.04 -4.11 -11.47
CA SER A 430 29.38 -2.71 -11.80
C SER A 430 28.65 -1.69 -10.91
N ILE A 431 27.38 -1.94 -10.58
CA ILE A 431 26.63 -1.14 -9.60
C ILE A 431 27.26 -1.28 -8.21
N SER A 432 27.61 -2.51 -7.80
CA SER A 432 28.27 -2.78 -6.51
C SER A 432 29.59 -2.02 -6.36
N ARG A 433 30.44 -2.01 -7.40
CA ARG A 433 31.70 -1.26 -7.41
C ARG A 433 31.51 0.26 -7.35
N SER A 434 30.33 0.75 -7.76
CA SER A 434 29.98 2.17 -7.74
C SER A 434 29.46 2.67 -6.39
N VAL A 435 29.22 1.77 -5.42
CA VAL A 435 28.66 2.10 -4.09
C VAL A 435 29.49 3.14 -3.33
N ASN A 436 30.81 3.21 -3.57
CA ASN A 436 31.65 4.23 -2.95
C ASN A 436 31.20 5.67 -3.27
N ALA A 437 30.61 5.90 -4.45
CA ALA A 437 30.08 7.20 -4.86
C ALA A 437 28.97 7.73 -3.93
N VAL A 438 28.28 6.84 -3.21
CA VAL A 438 27.20 7.19 -2.26
C VAL A 438 27.58 6.98 -0.79
N LEU A 439 28.70 6.31 -0.52
CA LEU A 439 29.15 6.02 0.85
C LEU A 439 30.11 7.07 1.42
N ASN A 440 30.96 7.66 0.59
CA ASN A 440 32.06 8.47 1.11
C ASN A 440 31.57 9.81 1.69
N GLU A 441 31.57 9.94 3.02
CA GLU A 441 31.26 11.20 3.73
C GLU A 441 32.42 12.20 3.67
N PHE A 442 33.64 11.72 3.42
CA PHE A 442 34.89 12.48 3.44
C PHE A 442 35.55 12.48 2.05
N LEU A 443 34.92 13.13 1.07
CA LEU A 443 35.75 13.76 0.05
C LEU A 443 36.47 14.90 0.77
N GLN A 444 37.76 14.71 1.07
CA GLN A 444 38.60 15.82 1.52
C GLN A 444 38.38 16.99 0.55
N PRO A 445 38.37 18.25 1.04
CA PRO A 445 38.56 19.37 0.14
C PRO A 445 39.80 19.06 -0.71
N PRO A 446 39.80 19.36 -2.02
CA PRO A 446 40.94 19.03 -2.87
C PRO A 446 42.20 19.57 -2.19
N GLY A 447 43.11 18.68 -1.83
CA GLY A 447 44.46 19.07 -1.48
C GLY A 447 45.02 19.90 -2.64
N ASP A 448 45.83 20.90 -2.31
CA ASP A 448 46.38 21.96 -3.17
C ASP A 448 47.11 21.53 -4.46
N ASP A 449 47.02 20.28 -4.91
CA ASP A 449 47.60 19.81 -6.16
C ASP A 449 46.65 20.08 -7.35
N HIS A 450 46.62 21.34 -7.75
CA HIS A 450 46.04 21.79 -9.01
C HIS A 450 46.69 21.12 -10.22
N ARG A 451 45.93 20.28 -10.92
CA ARG A 451 45.99 20.18 -12.39
C ARG A 451 44.59 20.17 -13.02
N GLY A 452 44.02 21.37 -13.21
CA GLY A 452 43.15 21.69 -14.35
C GLY A 452 41.68 21.28 -14.37
N GLY A 453 41.13 20.61 -13.35
CA GLY A 453 39.70 20.29 -13.26
C GLY A 453 38.93 21.28 -12.35
N GLN A 454 37.71 21.68 -12.71
CA GLN A 454 36.84 22.43 -11.78
C GLN A 454 36.65 21.59 -10.49
N PRO A 455 36.75 22.20 -9.28
CA PRO A 455 36.54 21.49 -8.04
C PRO A 455 35.15 20.84 -8.03
N GLY A 456 35.08 19.54 -7.77
CA GLY A 456 33.83 18.79 -7.75
C GLY A 456 32.86 19.41 -6.75
N VAL A 457 31.65 19.77 -7.19
CA VAL A 457 30.61 20.25 -6.28
C VAL A 457 30.12 19.06 -5.47
N ASP A 458 30.39 19.08 -4.18
CA ASP A 458 29.87 18.08 -3.28
C ASP A 458 28.39 18.34 -2.97
N VAL A 459 27.55 17.32 -3.10
CA VAL A 459 26.09 17.38 -2.84
C VAL A 459 25.68 16.30 -1.81
N PRO A 460 26.11 16.46 -0.55
CA PRO A 460 25.98 15.41 0.46
C PRO A 460 24.52 15.00 0.73
N GLY A 461 23.55 15.90 0.58
CA GLY A 461 22.13 15.62 0.77
C GLY A 461 21.54 14.67 -0.28
N LEU A 462 22.15 14.61 -1.47
CA LEU A 462 21.72 13.74 -2.56
C LEU A 462 22.44 12.38 -2.59
N ARG A 463 23.61 12.25 -1.95
CA ARG A 463 24.39 11.00 -1.91
C ARG A 463 23.56 9.80 -1.45
N GLY A 464 22.69 9.99 -0.46
CA GLY A 464 21.85 8.92 0.09
C GLY A 464 20.70 8.47 -0.81
N VAL A 465 20.39 9.20 -1.89
CA VAL A 465 19.17 8.98 -2.70
C VAL A 465 19.49 8.62 -4.16
N VAL A 466 20.58 9.16 -4.72
CA VAL A 466 20.85 9.12 -6.18
C VAL A 466 21.15 7.74 -6.77
N MET A 467 21.47 6.73 -5.95
CA MET A 467 21.66 5.34 -6.40
C MET A 467 20.70 4.33 -5.76
N MET A 468 19.72 4.78 -4.96
CA MET A 468 18.84 3.86 -4.22
C MET A 468 18.04 2.94 -5.15
N TRP A 469 17.53 3.48 -6.26
CA TRP A 469 16.80 2.66 -7.23
C TRP A 469 17.70 1.65 -7.94
N GLN A 470 18.91 2.07 -8.33
CA GLN A 470 19.89 1.21 -9.00
C GLN A 470 20.35 0.06 -8.11
N LEU A 471 20.58 0.33 -6.82
CA LEU A 471 20.92 -0.69 -5.82
C LEU A 471 19.74 -1.65 -5.60
N SER A 472 18.50 -1.14 -5.57
CA SER A 472 17.30 -1.96 -5.47
C SER A 472 17.14 -2.88 -6.68
N VAL A 473 17.33 -2.38 -7.91
CA VAL A 473 17.28 -3.18 -9.14
C VAL A 473 18.35 -4.26 -9.13
N ALA A 474 19.58 -3.92 -8.73
CA ALA A 474 20.66 -4.88 -8.62
C ALA A 474 20.38 -5.98 -7.57
N SER A 475 19.74 -5.62 -6.45
CA SER A 475 19.32 -6.57 -5.42
C SER A 475 18.25 -7.53 -5.94
N VAL A 476 17.17 -7.01 -6.53
CA VAL A 476 16.06 -7.82 -7.08
C VAL A 476 16.52 -8.71 -8.23
N ALA A 477 17.51 -8.28 -9.01
CA ALA A 477 18.07 -9.11 -10.08
C ALA A 477 18.70 -10.42 -9.57
N MET A 478 19.14 -10.47 -8.32
CA MET A 478 19.69 -11.67 -7.67
C MET A 478 18.61 -12.60 -7.10
N ASP A 479 17.32 -12.32 -7.27
CA ASP A 479 16.24 -13.26 -6.94
C ASP A 479 16.24 -14.46 -7.91
N ASP A 480 16.84 -14.32 -9.10
CA ASP A 480 17.13 -15.45 -10.00
C ASP A 480 18.32 -16.27 -9.46
N PRO A 481 18.16 -17.58 -9.18
CA PRO A 481 19.20 -18.40 -8.58
C PRO A 481 20.50 -18.50 -9.40
N ASP A 482 20.42 -18.45 -10.73
CA ASP A 482 21.60 -18.52 -11.58
C ASP A 482 22.39 -17.21 -11.55
N ILE A 483 21.69 -16.08 -11.45
CA ILE A 483 22.32 -14.77 -11.26
C ILE A 483 22.95 -14.71 -9.87
N LEU A 484 22.24 -15.14 -8.83
CA LEU A 484 22.77 -15.23 -7.46
C LEU A 484 24.06 -16.07 -7.42
N LYS A 485 24.05 -17.24 -8.06
CA LYS A 485 25.23 -18.12 -8.14
C LYS A 485 26.43 -17.46 -8.83
N ARG A 486 26.21 -16.62 -9.84
CA ARG A 486 27.28 -15.89 -10.54
C ARG A 486 27.82 -14.72 -9.71
N VAL A 487 26.96 -14.05 -8.95
CA VAL A 487 27.32 -12.86 -8.17
C VAL A 487 27.91 -13.22 -6.79
N GLY A 488 27.34 -14.23 -6.12
CA GLY A 488 27.73 -14.76 -4.81
C GLY A 488 26.81 -14.32 -3.66
N ASP A 489 26.47 -15.26 -2.77
CA ASP A 489 25.55 -15.04 -1.63
C ASP A 489 26.02 -13.92 -0.69
N GLU A 490 27.32 -13.89 -0.37
CA GLU A 490 27.89 -12.84 0.48
C GLU A 490 27.68 -11.44 -0.11
N ARG A 491 27.83 -11.30 -1.45
CA ARG A 491 27.63 -10.01 -2.12
C ARG A 491 26.16 -9.61 -2.13
N SER A 492 25.25 -10.57 -2.25
CA SER A 492 23.81 -10.31 -2.14
C SER A 492 23.45 -9.75 -0.76
N LEU A 493 23.89 -10.43 0.30
CA LEU A 493 23.69 -9.98 1.69
C LEU A 493 24.34 -8.62 1.95
N TRP A 494 25.54 -8.40 1.42
CA TRP A 494 26.22 -7.11 1.51
C TRP A 494 25.40 -5.99 0.85
N LEU A 495 24.90 -6.21 -0.37
CA LEU A 495 24.13 -5.21 -1.10
C LEU A 495 22.81 -4.88 -0.38
N GLN A 496 22.13 -5.88 0.17
CA GLN A 496 20.97 -5.69 1.05
C GLN A 496 21.34 -4.87 2.29
N SER A 497 22.48 -5.17 2.92
CA SER A 497 22.97 -4.41 4.08
C SER A 497 23.30 -2.95 3.73
N VAL A 498 23.80 -2.68 2.51
CA VAL A 498 24.02 -1.31 2.01
C VAL A 498 22.68 -0.57 1.85
N LEU A 499 21.67 -1.24 1.28
CA LEU A 499 20.32 -0.71 1.16
C LEU A 499 19.70 -0.43 2.54
N ASP A 500 19.77 -1.37 3.47
CA ASP A 500 19.23 -1.24 4.82
C ASP A 500 19.93 -0.15 5.61
N HIS A 501 21.27 -0.10 5.56
CA HIS A 501 22.05 0.97 6.20
C HIS A 501 21.67 2.37 5.66
N ARG A 502 21.24 2.46 4.40
CA ARG A 502 20.79 3.71 3.78
C ARG A 502 19.32 4.02 4.05
N LEU A 503 18.45 3.02 4.00
CA LEU A 503 17.04 3.13 4.38
C LEU A 503 16.90 3.50 5.87
N GLN A 504 17.73 2.95 6.75
CA GLN A 504 17.81 3.33 8.16
C GLN A 504 18.29 4.79 8.31
N ARG A 505 19.27 5.30 7.56
CA ARG A 505 19.65 6.73 7.68
C ARG A 505 18.61 7.69 7.09
N ILE A 506 17.76 7.23 6.17
CA ILE A 506 16.58 7.96 5.68
C ILE A 506 15.38 7.83 6.66
N ALA A 507 15.32 6.74 7.41
CA ALA A 507 14.28 6.42 8.37
C ALA A 507 14.89 5.85 9.66
N THR A 508 15.33 6.68 10.61
CA THR A 508 15.67 6.16 11.95
C THR A 508 15.22 7.08 13.08
N GLU A 509 14.29 6.54 13.87
CA GLU A 509 14.36 6.59 15.33
C GLU A 509 15.78 6.18 15.80
N PRO A 510 16.28 6.71 16.93
CA PRO A 510 17.69 6.61 17.29
C PRO A 510 18.11 5.17 17.58
N THR A 511 18.94 4.59 16.72
CA THR A 511 19.80 3.46 17.10
C THR A 511 20.94 3.99 17.96
N PHE A 512 20.79 3.81 19.28
CA PHE A 512 21.90 3.82 20.23
C PHE A 512 22.77 2.59 19.94
N HIS A 513 24.02 2.81 19.56
CA HIS A 513 25.05 1.76 19.55
C HIS A 513 25.92 1.96 20.80
N PRO A 514 25.77 1.15 21.86
CA PRO A 514 26.77 1.14 22.93
C PRO A 514 28.06 0.53 22.40
N ALA A 515 29.19 0.98 22.93
CA ALA A 515 30.49 0.41 22.61
C ALA A 515 30.51 -1.08 22.93
N ILE A 516 30.98 -1.88 21.98
CA ILE A 516 31.25 -3.31 22.16
C ILE A 516 32.35 -3.44 23.24
N PHE A 517 31.98 -3.82 24.45
CA PHE A 517 32.93 -4.26 25.47
C PHE A 517 33.19 -5.75 25.30
N ASN A 518 34.45 -6.11 25.10
CA ASN A 518 34.92 -7.47 24.94
C ASN A 518 35.02 -8.17 26.31
N ILE A 519 34.08 -9.05 26.64
CA ILE A 519 33.98 -9.74 27.95
C ILE A 519 34.84 -11.02 27.98
N GLU A 520 36.14 -10.90 27.72
CA GLU A 520 37.06 -12.02 28.05
C GLU A 520 38.05 -11.71 29.17
N LYS A 521 38.21 -10.46 29.60
CA LYS A 521 39.12 -10.14 30.73
C LYS A 521 38.65 -8.94 31.55
N SER A 522 37.74 -9.18 32.48
CA SER A 522 37.79 -8.67 33.87
C SER A 522 36.43 -8.89 34.52
N GLY A 523 36.41 -9.59 35.66
CA GLY A 523 35.23 -9.74 36.50
C GLY A 523 34.87 -8.43 37.24
N ALA A 524 34.73 -7.33 36.51
CA ALA A 524 34.14 -6.12 37.04
C ALA A 524 32.61 -6.27 36.95
N PRO A 525 31.87 -5.98 38.04
CA PRO A 525 30.42 -6.04 38.00
C PRO A 525 29.86 -5.05 36.98
N LEU A 526 28.82 -5.46 36.26
CA LEU A 526 27.91 -4.54 35.60
C LEU A 526 27.33 -3.59 36.67
N ALA A 527 26.93 -2.38 36.27
CA ALA A 527 26.39 -1.37 37.18
C ALA A 527 25.37 -1.95 38.18
N ASP A 528 25.34 -1.39 39.40
CA ASP A 528 24.44 -1.83 40.48
C ASP A 528 23.03 -2.06 39.94
N GLY A 529 22.56 -3.31 40.04
CA GLY A 529 21.20 -3.70 39.69
C GLY A 529 20.98 -4.47 38.39
N LEU A 530 22.01 -5.00 37.70
CA LEU A 530 21.84 -5.78 36.46
C LEU A 530 22.55 -7.15 36.46
N ILE A 531 21.86 -8.19 35.93
CA ILE A 531 22.30 -9.59 35.85
C ILE A 531 22.20 -10.08 34.39
N LEU A 532 23.25 -10.73 33.88
CA LEU A 532 23.32 -11.33 32.53
C LEU A 532 23.31 -12.86 32.61
N PHE A 533 22.49 -13.52 31.79
CA PHE A 533 22.46 -14.98 31.65
C PHE A 533 22.91 -15.42 30.25
N THR A 534 23.89 -16.32 30.20
CA THR A 534 24.37 -17.01 28.99
C THR A 534 24.43 -18.53 29.23
N PRO A 535 23.96 -19.39 28.31
CA PRO A 535 24.02 -20.84 28.52
C PRO A 535 25.36 -21.43 28.08
N SER A 536 25.97 -22.24 28.94
CA SER A 536 27.22 -22.97 28.68
C SER A 536 26.98 -24.19 27.78
N ILE A 537 27.65 -24.26 26.62
CA ILE A 537 27.66 -25.46 25.76
C ILE A 537 28.88 -26.32 26.12
N GLU A 538 28.67 -27.39 26.88
CA GLU A 538 29.64 -28.49 26.96
C GLU A 538 29.17 -29.66 26.06
N ASN A 539 30.03 -30.02 25.10
CA ASN A 539 30.07 -31.28 24.34
C ASN A 539 28.85 -31.69 23.48
N THR A 540 28.91 -31.43 22.17
CA THR A 540 28.45 -32.40 21.14
C THR A 540 29.17 -32.19 19.81
N THR A 541 29.95 -33.20 19.41
CA THR A 541 30.54 -33.34 18.07
C THR A 541 29.57 -34.10 17.17
N ALA A 542 28.74 -33.41 16.39
CA ALA A 542 28.13 -33.95 15.16
C ALA A 542 27.60 -32.81 14.28
N ILE A 543 27.90 -32.94 13.00
CA ILE A 543 27.59 -32.11 11.82
C ILE A 543 26.20 -31.42 11.90
N GLY A 544 26.15 -30.09 11.78
CA GLY A 544 24.95 -29.38 11.28
C GLY A 544 24.25 -28.32 12.15
N ALA A 545 24.79 -27.87 13.29
CA ALA A 545 24.13 -26.83 14.11
C ALA A 545 25.07 -25.65 14.40
N ARG A 546 24.82 -24.49 13.79
CA ARG A 546 25.50 -23.22 14.12
C ARG A 546 24.55 -22.03 14.33
N ASP A 547 23.25 -22.27 14.39
CA ASP A 547 22.26 -21.25 14.73
C ASP A 547 21.60 -21.62 16.06
N PHE A 548 21.34 -20.61 16.90
CA PHE A 548 20.67 -20.62 18.21
C PHE A 548 21.56 -20.72 19.45
N VAL A 549 22.11 -19.57 19.85
CA VAL A 549 22.37 -19.22 21.26
C VAL A 549 21.91 -17.76 21.43
N ALA A 550 21.06 -17.48 22.42
CA ALA A 550 20.47 -16.16 22.70
C ALA A 550 20.75 -15.75 24.15
N ASP A 551 21.13 -14.49 24.37
CA ASP A 551 21.46 -13.91 25.69
C ASP A 551 20.28 -13.13 26.29
N MET A 552 20.25 -13.01 27.63
CA MET A 552 19.21 -12.27 28.37
C MET A 552 19.79 -11.39 29.49
N ILE A 553 19.30 -10.15 29.61
CA ILE A 553 19.68 -9.16 30.63
C ILE A 553 18.47 -8.82 31.49
N MET A 554 18.61 -8.95 32.82
CA MET A 554 17.55 -8.61 33.78
C MET A 554 18.06 -7.67 34.87
N THR A 555 17.16 -6.93 35.52
CA THR A 555 17.46 -6.20 36.74
C THR A 555 17.49 -7.13 37.96
N ASP A 556 18.12 -6.72 39.07
CA ASP A 556 18.23 -7.52 40.31
C ASP A 556 16.92 -7.67 41.09
N ASP A 557 15.94 -6.83 40.77
CA ASP A 557 14.53 -6.94 41.15
C ASP A 557 13.67 -7.75 40.16
N GLY A 558 14.26 -8.24 39.07
CA GLY A 558 13.68 -9.26 38.19
C GLY A 558 12.97 -8.74 36.94
N GLU A 559 13.19 -7.49 36.52
CA GLU A 559 12.67 -6.97 35.25
C GLU A 559 13.58 -7.34 34.08
N LEU A 560 12.98 -7.82 32.98
CA LEU A 560 13.69 -8.12 31.75
C LEU A 560 14.04 -6.81 31.03
N VAL A 561 15.33 -6.50 30.96
CA VAL A 561 15.85 -5.27 30.34
C VAL A 561 16.07 -5.48 28.84
N TRP A 562 16.54 -6.67 28.47
CA TRP A 562 16.85 -7.00 27.07
C TRP A 562 16.95 -8.51 26.85
N HIS A 563 16.57 -8.98 25.68
CA HIS A 563 16.85 -10.33 25.19
C HIS A 563 17.17 -10.27 23.69
N ASP A 564 17.84 -11.30 23.17
CA ASP A 564 18.10 -11.44 21.74
C ASP A 564 16.79 -11.36 20.91
N PRO A 565 16.71 -10.61 19.81
CA PRO A 565 15.51 -10.50 18.98
C PRO A 565 15.08 -11.80 18.28
N LYS A 566 15.89 -12.86 18.26
CA LYS A 566 15.44 -14.23 17.89
C LYS A 566 14.64 -14.92 19.01
N PHE A 567 14.47 -14.27 20.14
CA PHE A 567 13.73 -14.74 21.31
C PHE A 567 12.36 -14.01 21.30
N GLU A 568 11.26 -14.72 21.05
CA GLU A 568 9.91 -14.12 21.00
C GLU A 568 9.22 -14.17 22.37
N ILE A 569 8.74 -13.02 22.85
CA ILE A 569 7.95 -12.90 24.08
C ILE A 569 6.46 -13.13 23.75
N SER A 570 5.89 -14.24 24.21
CA SER A 570 4.42 -14.36 24.34
C SER A 570 4.02 -15.12 25.62
N GLY A 571 3.39 -14.45 26.59
CA GLY A 571 2.74 -15.12 27.71
C GLY A 571 2.26 -14.18 28.84
N ASN A 572 1.01 -14.36 29.28
CA ASN A 572 0.44 -13.69 30.48
C ASN A 572 0.73 -14.52 31.75
N LEU A 573 1.10 -13.80 32.82
CA LEU A 573 1.83 -14.20 34.03
C LEU A 573 0.93 -14.67 35.21
N PHE A 574 1.32 -15.68 35.99
CA PHE A 574 0.88 -15.82 37.40
C PHE A 574 1.96 -16.44 38.31
N ALA A 575 1.93 -16.05 39.59
CA ALA A 575 3.10 -15.85 40.44
C ALA A 575 3.22 -16.88 41.60
N GLN A 576 4.43 -17.33 41.96
CA GLN A 576 4.65 -18.20 43.13
C GLN A 576 5.83 -17.80 44.01
N THR A 577 5.68 -17.84 45.34
CA THR A 577 6.46 -17.14 46.39
C THR A 577 7.67 -17.87 47.00
N LEU A 578 8.82 -17.17 47.10
CA LEU A 578 10.00 -17.49 47.91
C LEU A 578 10.10 -16.51 49.11
N ASN A 579 10.29 -17.01 50.33
CA ASN A 579 10.15 -16.25 51.59
C ASN A 579 8.78 -15.55 51.75
N GLY A 580 7.73 -16.11 51.12
CA GLY A 580 6.42 -15.49 51.07
C GLY A 580 6.24 -14.43 49.96
N LYS A 581 7.21 -14.21 49.05
CA LYS A 581 7.10 -13.29 47.89
C LYS A 581 7.43 -13.90 46.52
N SER A 582 6.59 -13.67 45.51
CA SER A 582 6.60 -14.39 44.22
C SER A 582 7.87 -14.21 43.38
N VAL A 583 8.47 -15.32 42.93
CA VAL A 583 9.72 -15.38 42.14
C VAL A 583 9.59 -16.44 41.02
N LEU A 584 8.84 -16.07 39.97
CA LEU A 584 8.69 -16.65 38.61
C LEU A 584 8.44 -18.17 38.34
N THR A 585 7.64 -18.44 37.30
CA THR A 585 7.16 -19.77 36.84
C THR A 585 7.75 -20.21 35.49
N HIS A 586 8.00 -21.52 35.35
CA HIS A 586 8.50 -22.25 34.15
C HIS A 586 7.51 -22.26 32.96
N TRP A 587 8.03 -22.34 31.71
CA TRP A 587 7.26 -22.76 30.52
C TRP A 587 8.00 -23.81 29.69
N THR A 588 7.26 -24.78 29.16
CA THR A 588 7.73 -25.68 28.09
C THR A 588 6.59 -25.95 27.12
N ARG A 589 6.85 -25.84 25.81
CA ARG A 589 6.30 -26.82 24.87
C ARG A 589 7.30 -27.17 23.75
N LYS A 590 7.31 -28.47 23.46
CA LYS A 590 8.08 -29.21 22.46
C LYS A 590 7.88 -28.69 21.03
N ILE A 591 8.98 -28.76 20.28
CA ILE A 591 9.17 -28.56 18.84
C ILE A 591 8.18 -29.37 18.00
N PHE A 592 7.48 -28.68 17.08
CA PHE A 592 7.06 -29.22 15.78
C PHE A 592 7.53 -28.22 14.71
N SER A 593 8.25 -28.71 13.72
CA SER A 593 8.75 -27.98 12.55
C SER A 593 7.63 -27.71 11.53
N GLU A 594 7.74 -26.58 10.82
CA GLU A 594 6.94 -26.12 9.67
C GLU A 594 5.50 -25.62 9.97
N LEU A 595 5.33 -24.30 9.98
CA LEU A 595 4.14 -23.53 9.58
C LEU A 595 4.46 -22.04 9.79
N GLU A 596 4.76 -21.31 8.70
CA GLU A 596 4.41 -19.89 8.67
C GLU A 596 2.91 -19.82 9.01
N ASN A 597 2.48 -18.91 9.88
CA ASN A 597 1.05 -18.65 10.07
C ASN A 597 0.49 -17.95 8.82
N MET A 598 0.40 -18.70 7.71
CA MET A 598 -0.42 -18.36 6.57
C MET A 598 -1.86 -18.30 7.08
N THR A 599 -2.51 -17.15 6.93
CA THR A 599 -3.94 -17.02 7.22
C THR A 599 -4.72 -18.07 6.44
N ALA A 600 -5.45 -18.93 7.16
CA ALA A 600 -6.28 -19.94 6.52
C ALA A 600 -7.60 -19.31 6.06
N ILE A 601 -8.01 -19.58 4.83
CA ILE A 601 -9.31 -19.17 4.29
C ILE A 601 -10.19 -20.41 4.18
N LEU A 602 -11.26 -20.46 4.97
CA LEU A 602 -12.30 -21.49 4.81
C LEU A 602 -13.38 -20.95 3.86
N PHE A 603 -13.37 -21.43 2.62
CA PHE A 603 -14.35 -21.08 1.60
C PHE A 603 -15.59 -21.98 1.70
N ILE A 604 -16.77 -21.35 1.68
CA ILE A 604 -18.07 -22.02 1.78
C ILE A 604 -18.92 -21.60 0.56
N PRO A 605 -19.36 -22.56 -0.27
CA PRO A 605 -19.99 -22.29 -1.57
C PRO A 605 -21.41 -21.71 -1.45
N GLY A 606 -21.90 -21.13 -2.55
CA GLY A 606 -23.31 -20.74 -2.64
C GLY A 606 -24.22 -21.93 -2.96
N ALA A 607 -25.54 -21.72 -2.84
CA ALA A 607 -26.53 -22.72 -3.19
C ALA A 607 -26.41 -23.16 -4.66
N TRP A 608 -26.81 -24.40 -4.93
CA TRP A 608 -26.79 -25.10 -6.22
C TRP A 608 -25.41 -25.34 -6.85
N ILE A 609 -24.35 -24.69 -6.39
CA ILE A 609 -23.07 -24.67 -7.11
C ILE A 609 -22.08 -25.64 -6.46
N THR A 610 -21.51 -26.53 -7.28
CA THR A 610 -20.51 -27.52 -6.82
C THR A 610 -19.11 -26.93 -6.67
N LYS A 611 -18.23 -27.62 -5.93
CA LYS A 611 -16.81 -27.25 -5.76
C LYS A 611 -16.09 -26.98 -7.09
N ALA A 612 -16.33 -27.81 -8.10
CA ALA A 612 -15.63 -27.75 -9.38
C ALA A 612 -15.80 -26.39 -10.09
N PHE A 613 -16.90 -25.68 -9.86
CA PHE A 613 -17.09 -24.32 -10.34
C PHE A 613 -16.10 -23.32 -9.72
N TYR A 614 -15.84 -23.44 -8.42
CA TYR A 614 -14.99 -22.53 -7.66
C TYR A 614 -13.50 -22.83 -7.78
N GLU A 615 -13.11 -23.98 -8.35
CA GLU A 615 -11.73 -24.46 -8.37
C GLU A 615 -10.73 -23.43 -8.93
N PRO A 616 -11.00 -22.72 -10.05
CA PRO A 616 -10.09 -21.68 -10.54
C PRO A 616 -9.86 -20.55 -9.53
N PHE A 617 -10.90 -20.17 -8.80
CA PHE A 617 -10.84 -19.13 -7.77
C PHE A 617 -10.07 -19.61 -6.52
N LEU A 618 -10.30 -20.85 -6.07
CA LEU A 618 -9.57 -21.44 -4.94
C LEU A 618 -8.08 -21.59 -5.26
N GLN A 619 -7.74 -21.95 -6.50
CA GLN A 619 -6.36 -21.99 -6.98
C GLN A 619 -5.72 -20.60 -7.01
N ALA A 620 -6.46 -19.57 -7.45
CA ALA A 620 -5.97 -18.19 -7.43
C ALA A 620 -5.65 -17.71 -6.01
N LEU A 621 -6.49 -18.03 -5.02
CA LEU A 621 -6.20 -17.75 -3.60
C LEU A 621 -4.97 -18.51 -3.09
N THR A 622 -4.78 -19.75 -3.53
CA THR A 622 -3.59 -20.55 -3.17
C THR A 622 -2.32 -19.95 -3.77
N ILE A 623 -2.36 -19.57 -5.06
CA ILE A 623 -1.26 -18.88 -5.76
C ILE A 623 -0.94 -17.53 -5.09
N ALA A 624 -1.96 -16.85 -4.56
CA ALA A 624 -1.80 -15.60 -3.82
C ALA A 624 -1.20 -15.78 -2.41
N GLY A 625 -0.90 -17.01 -1.98
CA GLY A 625 -0.21 -17.30 -0.72
C GLY A 625 -1.12 -17.53 0.49
N TYR A 626 -2.37 -17.94 0.30
CA TYR A 626 -3.28 -18.31 1.40
C TYR A 626 -3.38 -19.83 1.57
N ASP A 627 -3.60 -20.29 2.82
CA ASP A 627 -3.95 -21.69 3.10
C ASP A 627 -5.45 -21.89 2.89
N VAL A 628 -5.84 -22.42 1.72
CA VAL A 628 -7.25 -22.45 1.29
C VAL A 628 -7.91 -23.78 1.58
N HIS A 629 -9.00 -23.74 2.34
CA HIS A 629 -9.84 -24.89 2.68
C HIS A 629 -11.24 -24.72 2.07
N TYR A 630 -11.88 -25.83 1.68
CA TYR A 630 -13.24 -25.82 1.15
C TYR A 630 -14.15 -26.66 2.06
N ALA A 631 -15.28 -26.09 2.47
CA ALA A 631 -16.31 -26.83 3.21
C ALA A 631 -17.62 -26.90 2.43
N GLY A 632 -18.01 -28.11 2.06
CA GLY A 632 -19.35 -28.40 1.54
C GLY A 632 -20.35 -28.66 2.66
N TYR A 633 -21.63 -28.67 2.31
CA TYR A 633 -22.73 -28.90 3.25
C TYR A 633 -23.80 -29.81 2.61
N PRO A 634 -24.57 -30.57 3.40
CA PRO A 634 -25.45 -31.63 2.93
C PRO A 634 -26.62 -31.16 2.06
N SER A 635 -27.05 -29.89 2.12
CA SER A 635 -28.21 -29.40 1.36
C SER A 635 -27.99 -29.29 -0.15
N LEU A 636 -26.76 -29.45 -0.63
CA LEU A 636 -26.42 -29.56 -2.05
C LEU A 636 -26.52 -31.02 -2.54
N ASP A 637 -27.38 -31.29 -3.52
CA ASP A 637 -27.68 -32.63 -4.06
C ASP A 637 -28.01 -33.69 -2.97
N PRO A 638 -28.91 -33.39 -2.01
CA PRO A 638 -29.14 -34.23 -0.85
C PRO A 638 -29.87 -35.53 -1.21
N LYS A 639 -29.49 -36.62 -0.54
CA LYS A 639 -30.23 -37.89 -0.62
C LYS A 639 -31.57 -37.84 0.12
N GLU A 640 -31.64 -37.09 1.22
CA GLU A 640 -32.84 -36.92 2.05
C GLU A 640 -33.20 -35.43 2.23
N PRO A 641 -33.75 -34.77 1.19
CA PRO A 641 -34.00 -33.32 1.21
C PRO A 641 -34.95 -32.84 2.32
N SER A 642 -35.86 -33.70 2.79
CA SER A 642 -36.81 -33.38 3.86
C SER A 642 -36.18 -33.31 5.26
N LYS A 643 -34.92 -33.73 5.41
CA LYS A 643 -34.17 -33.68 6.68
C LYS A 643 -32.94 -32.78 6.61
N THR A 644 -32.74 -32.11 5.48
CA THR A 644 -31.54 -31.32 5.23
C THR A 644 -31.89 -29.84 5.29
N ASP A 645 -31.72 -29.27 6.49
CA ASP A 645 -32.05 -27.89 6.82
C ASP A 645 -30.80 -27.05 7.11
N CYS A 646 -30.99 -25.75 7.41
CA CYS A 646 -29.87 -24.86 7.73
C CYS A 646 -29.07 -25.33 8.96
N HIS A 647 -29.71 -26.03 9.90
CA HIS A 647 -29.04 -26.56 11.08
C HIS A 647 -28.11 -27.73 10.72
N ALA A 648 -28.58 -28.68 9.89
CA ALA A 648 -27.75 -29.77 9.38
C ALA A 648 -26.54 -29.25 8.59
N ASP A 649 -26.73 -28.19 7.79
CA ASP A 649 -25.62 -27.52 7.11
C ASP A 649 -24.64 -26.87 8.10
N THR A 650 -25.16 -26.19 9.12
CA THR A 650 -24.35 -25.58 10.19
C THR A 650 -23.51 -26.62 10.93
N GLU A 651 -24.07 -27.78 11.27
CA GLU A 651 -23.34 -28.86 11.96
C GLU A 651 -22.19 -29.40 11.10
N ALA A 652 -22.43 -29.62 9.81
CA ALA A 652 -21.40 -30.09 8.88
C ALA A 652 -20.25 -29.09 8.76
N LEU A 653 -20.56 -27.79 8.63
CA LEU A 653 -19.56 -26.72 8.54
C LEU A 653 -18.81 -26.53 9.87
N THR A 654 -19.51 -26.64 10.99
CA THR A 654 -18.91 -26.54 12.33
C THR A 654 -17.87 -27.63 12.54
N ALA A 655 -18.11 -28.86 12.07
CA ALA A 655 -17.15 -29.95 12.18
C ALA A 655 -15.84 -29.64 11.43
N VAL A 656 -15.93 -29.12 10.19
CA VAL A 656 -14.75 -28.73 9.40
C VAL A 656 -14.02 -27.56 10.06
N LEU A 657 -14.75 -26.52 10.47
CA LEU A 657 -14.15 -25.34 11.08
C LEU A 657 -13.48 -25.66 12.43
N ARG A 658 -14.09 -26.52 13.25
CA ARG A 658 -13.50 -26.98 14.52
C ARG A 658 -12.24 -27.81 14.27
N SER A 659 -12.20 -28.64 13.23
CA SER A 659 -10.96 -29.33 12.85
C SER A 659 -9.82 -28.33 12.58
N LEU A 660 -10.08 -27.29 11.79
CA LEU A 660 -9.06 -26.27 11.47
C LEU A 660 -8.66 -25.45 12.70
N VAL A 661 -9.63 -25.01 13.50
CA VAL A 661 -9.39 -24.08 14.61
C VAL A 661 -8.90 -24.78 15.88
N GLU A 662 -9.49 -25.92 16.22
CA GLU A 662 -9.27 -26.63 17.48
C GLU A 662 -8.23 -27.74 17.36
N ASP A 663 -8.29 -28.52 16.28
CA ASP A 663 -7.36 -29.66 16.09
C ASP A 663 -6.05 -29.19 15.45
N GLU A 664 -6.11 -28.34 14.42
CA GLU A 664 -4.94 -27.80 13.70
C GLU A 664 -4.44 -26.45 14.25
N GLY A 665 -5.21 -25.78 15.11
CA GLY A 665 -4.80 -24.53 15.76
C GLY A 665 -4.70 -23.32 14.83
N LYS A 666 -5.37 -23.34 13.68
CA LYS A 666 -5.27 -22.30 12.64
C LYS A 666 -6.08 -21.05 12.95
N ASP A 667 -5.59 -19.93 12.43
CA ASP A 667 -6.31 -18.65 12.39
C ASP A 667 -7.04 -18.53 11.05
N VAL A 668 -8.38 -18.52 11.11
CA VAL A 668 -9.24 -18.77 9.95
C VAL A 668 -10.10 -17.55 9.62
N LEU A 669 -10.03 -17.06 8.38
CA LEU A 669 -11.04 -16.19 7.78
C LEU A 669 -12.12 -17.07 7.14
N LEU A 670 -13.37 -16.94 7.58
CA LEU A 670 -14.49 -17.61 6.90
C LEU A 670 -14.93 -16.77 5.71
N PHE A 671 -14.93 -17.37 4.53
CA PHE A 671 -15.41 -16.76 3.31
C PHE A 671 -16.69 -17.46 2.85
N MET A 672 -17.81 -16.74 2.95
CA MET A 672 -19.16 -17.22 2.65
C MET A 672 -19.73 -16.53 1.42
N HIS A 673 -20.13 -17.33 0.42
CA HIS A 673 -20.83 -16.85 -0.76
C HIS A 673 -22.33 -17.17 -0.71
N SER A 674 -23.19 -16.20 -1.06
CA SER A 674 -24.63 -16.44 -1.24
C SER A 674 -25.31 -17.08 -0.01
N TYR A 675 -25.97 -18.23 -0.19
CA TYR A 675 -26.60 -19.02 0.86
C TYR A 675 -25.68 -19.30 2.06
N ALA A 676 -24.37 -19.49 1.86
CA ALA A 676 -23.43 -19.83 2.93
C ALA A 676 -23.37 -18.80 4.07
N GLY A 677 -23.79 -17.55 3.83
CA GLY A 677 -23.87 -16.54 4.88
C GLY A 677 -24.80 -16.93 6.04
N MET A 678 -25.73 -17.85 5.80
CA MET A 678 -26.57 -18.48 6.83
C MET A 678 -25.79 -19.53 7.64
N PRO A 679 -25.59 -20.78 7.15
CA PRO A 679 -25.02 -21.84 7.98
C PRO A 679 -23.54 -21.60 8.31
N GLY A 680 -22.79 -20.89 7.45
CA GLY A 680 -21.39 -20.55 7.71
C GLY A 680 -21.21 -19.56 8.86
N ALA A 681 -22.07 -18.54 8.94
CA ALA A 681 -22.03 -17.59 10.05
C ALA A 681 -22.42 -18.26 11.37
N ALA A 682 -23.38 -19.18 11.34
CA ALA A 682 -23.75 -19.96 12.52
C ALA A 682 -22.65 -20.94 12.96
N ALA A 683 -21.89 -21.51 12.01
CA ALA A 683 -20.80 -22.43 12.32
C ALA A 683 -19.63 -21.77 13.08
N ALA A 684 -19.42 -20.46 12.88
CA ALA A 684 -18.37 -19.70 13.56
C ALA A 684 -18.69 -19.29 15.00
N THR A 685 -19.90 -19.59 15.50
CA THR A 685 -20.36 -19.15 16.82
C THR A 685 -19.44 -19.66 17.92
N ALA A 686 -19.03 -18.75 18.81
CA ALA A 686 -18.09 -19.01 19.91
C ALA A 686 -16.70 -19.54 19.47
N LEU A 687 -16.29 -19.31 18.21
CA LEU A 687 -14.96 -19.67 17.70
C LEU A 687 -14.08 -18.44 17.42
N ALA A 688 -14.51 -17.23 17.80
CA ALA A 688 -13.73 -16.01 17.60
C ALA A 688 -12.34 -16.10 18.24
N LYS A 689 -11.31 -15.67 17.51
CA LYS A 689 -9.91 -15.70 17.98
C LYS A 689 -9.73 -14.96 19.30
N SER A 690 -10.36 -13.80 19.45
CA SER A 690 -10.30 -12.99 20.67
C SER A 690 -10.82 -13.73 21.91
N GLN A 691 -11.94 -14.44 21.80
CA GLN A 691 -12.50 -15.27 22.87
C GLN A 691 -11.59 -16.47 23.18
N ARG A 692 -11.14 -17.19 22.15
CA ARG A 692 -10.29 -18.38 22.32
C ARG A 692 -8.95 -18.05 22.97
N VAL A 693 -8.33 -16.92 22.60
CA VAL A 693 -7.08 -16.44 23.22
C VAL A 693 -7.30 -16.10 24.70
N GLN A 694 -8.44 -15.51 25.07
CA GLN A 694 -8.79 -15.27 26.48
C GLN A 694 -8.95 -16.58 27.28
N GLU A 695 -9.39 -17.65 26.62
CA GLU A 695 -9.48 -19.01 27.19
C GLU A 695 -8.16 -19.79 27.15
N GLY A 696 -7.06 -19.20 26.66
CA GLY A 696 -5.76 -19.87 26.53
C GLY A 696 -5.72 -20.95 25.43
N LYS A 697 -6.64 -20.90 24.47
CA LYS A 697 -6.72 -21.83 23.34
C LYS A 697 -6.02 -21.26 22.10
N LEU A 698 -5.43 -22.16 21.30
CA LEU A 698 -4.84 -21.82 20.00
C LEU A 698 -5.93 -21.76 18.91
N GLY A 699 -5.58 -21.14 17.78
CA GLY A 699 -6.45 -20.93 16.63
C GLY A 699 -7.66 -20.04 16.90
N GLY A 700 -8.38 -19.68 15.84
CA GLY A 700 -9.67 -19.02 15.95
C GLY A 700 -10.11 -18.31 14.69
N VAL A 701 -11.40 -17.97 14.65
CA VAL A 701 -11.97 -17.18 13.58
C VAL A 701 -11.51 -15.73 13.73
N ILE A 702 -10.73 -15.25 12.76
CA ILE A 702 -10.19 -13.89 12.75
C ILE A 702 -11.14 -12.88 12.11
N GLY A 703 -12.09 -13.34 11.30
CA GLY A 703 -13.13 -12.49 10.70
C GLY A 703 -14.09 -13.29 9.83
N LEU A 704 -15.19 -12.62 9.45
CA LEU A 704 -16.23 -13.15 8.58
C LEU A 704 -16.32 -12.31 7.31
N LEU A 705 -16.08 -12.93 6.17
CA LEU A 705 -16.20 -12.31 4.85
C LEU A 705 -17.42 -12.86 4.11
N PHE A 706 -18.33 -11.97 3.76
CA PHE A 706 -19.53 -12.25 2.98
C PHE A 706 -19.36 -11.71 1.55
N LEU A 707 -19.74 -12.47 0.53
CA LEU A 707 -19.78 -11.98 -0.86
C LEU A 707 -21.14 -12.31 -1.47
N GLY A 708 -21.88 -11.27 -1.87
CA GLY A 708 -23.24 -11.42 -2.40
C GLY A 708 -24.15 -12.28 -1.50
N ALA A 709 -23.85 -12.34 -0.20
CA ALA A 709 -24.36 -13.37 0.70
C ALA A 709 -25.54 -12.88 1.54
N PHE A 710 -26.33 -13.84 2.03
CA PHE A 710 -27.43 -13.54 2.95
C PHE A 710 -26.91 -13.28 4.37
N ILE A 711 -27.42 -12.21 5.00
CA ILE A 711 -27.24 -11.97 6.44
C ILE A 711 -28.61 -12.08 7.09
N VAL A 712 -28.84 -13.22 7.74
CA VAL A 712 -30.16 -13.58 8.29
C VAL A 712 -30.10 -13.58 9.83
N PRO A 713 -30.99 -12.85 10.52
CA PRO A 713 -31.12 -12.92 11.97
C PRO A 713 -31.52 -14.31 12.46
N GLU A 714 -31.10 -14.64 13.68
CA GLU A 714 -31.49 -15.87 14.37
C GLU A 714 -33.02 -16.07 14.36
N GLY A 715 -33.45 -17.30 14.09
CA GLY A 715 -34.86 -17.68 14.07
C GLY A 715 -35.62 -17.30 12.79
N LEU A 716 -35.02 -16.54 11.88
CA LEU A 716 -35.60 -16.24 10.55
C LEU A 716 -35.00 -17.13 9.47
N SER A 717 -35.63 -17.17 8.29
CA SER A 717 -35.14 -17.91 7.12
C SER A 717 -34.94 -16.99 5.92
N CYS A 718 -34.22 -17.46 4.90
CA CYS A 718 -34.09 -16.74 3.62
C CYS A 718 -35.45 -16.36 3.04
N ALA A 719 -36.38 -17.31 2.99
CA ALA A 719 -37.75 -17.06 2.54
C ALA A 719 -38.48 -16.07 3.47
N GLY A 720 -38.25 -16.16 4.78
CA GLY A 720 -38.83 -15.26 5.79
C GLY A 720 -38.45 -13.79 5.58
N LEU A 721 -37.19 -13.51 5.24
CA LEU A 721 -36.74 -12.14 4.91
C LEU A 721 -37.39 -11.58 3.63
N GLN A 722 -37.89 -12.46 2.76
CA GLN A 722 -38.57 -12.11 1.51
C GLN A 722 -40.11 -12.12 1.65
N GLY A 723 -40.63 -12.13 2.87
CA GLY A 723 -42.08 -12.10 3.12
C GLY A 723 -42.76 -13.47 3.09
N GLY A 724 -41.98 -14.55 3.21
CA GLY A 724 -42.46 -15.92 3.39
C GLY A 724 -42.45 -16.79 2.13
N ASN A 725 -42.10 -16.22 0.97
CA ASN A 725 -41.96 -16.95 -0.29
C ASN A 725 -40.57 -16.73 -0.88
N LEU A 726 -40.05 -17.74 -1.56
CA LEU A 726 -38.82 -17.62 -2.36
C LEU A 726 -39.12 -16.92 -3.70
N PRO A 727 -38.10 -16.32 -4.36
CA PRO A 727 -38.28 -15.65 -5.64
C PRO A 727 -38.79 -16.65 -6.69
N PRO A 728 -39.61 -16.20 -7.66
CA PRO A 728 -40.27 -17.09 -8.62
C PRO A 728 -39.29 -17.82 -9.56
N TRP A 729 -38.06 -17.34 -9.68
CA TRP A 729 -36.99 -18.02 -10.44
C TRP A 729 -36.36 -19.19 -9.68
N ILE A 730 -36.70 -19.41 -8.40
CA ILE A 730 -36.37 -20.64 -7.68
C ILE A 730 -37.52 -21.62 -7.86
N LEU A 731 -37.31 -22.63 -8.70
CA LEU A 731 -38.32 -23.63 -9.03
C LEU A 731 -38.37 -24.69 -7.92
N LEU A 732 -39.45 -24.68 -7.15
CA LEU A 732 -39.69 -25.62 -6.06
C LEU A 732 -40.17 -26.99 -6.57
N ASP A 733 -39.91 -28.01 -5.75
CA ASP A 733 -40.24 -29.42 -5.99
C ASP A 733 -39.68 -29.97 -7.31
N MET A 734 -38.53 -29.42 -7.72
CA MET A 734 -37.81 -29.79 -8.94
C MET A 734 -36.36 -30.12 -8.58
N PRO A 735 -35.81 -31.25 -9.08
CA PRO A 735 -36.44 -32.26 -9.94
C PRO A 735 -37.42 -33.20 -9.21
N SER A 736 -37.53 -33.09 -7.88
CA SER A 736 -38.47 -33.87 -7.07
C SER A 736 -38.89 -33.09 -5.83
N VAL A 737 -39.91 -33.59 -5.12
CA VAL A 737 -40.45 -32.98 -3.90
C VAL A 737 -39.35 -32.65 -2.88
N ASN A 738 -39.46 -31.47 -2.26
CA ASN A 738 -38.52 -30.88 -1.29
C ASN A 738 -37.17 -30.43 -1.86
N LEU A 739 -36.94 -30.52 -3.17
CA LEU A 739 -35.79 -29.91 -3.84
C LEU A 739 -36.18 -28.62 -4.55
N ASN A 740 -35.19 -27.81 -4.88
CA ASN A 740 -35.35 -26.69 -5.79
C ASN A 740 -34.14 -26.54 -6.73
N ILE A 741 -34.40 -25.92 -7.88
CA ILE A 741 -33.42 -25.56 -8.91
C ILE A 741 -33.61 -24.11 -9.34
N VAL A 742 -32.63 -23.57 -10.07
CA VAL A 742 -32.63 -22.21 -10.60
C VAL A 742 -33.23 -22.20 -12.01
N ASP A 743 -34.24 -21.36 -12.24
CA ASP A 743 -34.70 -20.99 -13.58
C ASP A 743 -33.76 -19.94 -14.20
N ASP A 744 -33.47 -20.07 -15.49
CA ASP A 744 -32.49 -19.25 -16.23
C ASP A 744 -31.22 -18.89 -15.40
N PRO A 745 -30.36 -19.89 -15.09
CA PRO A 745 -29.24 -19.68 -14.18
C PRO A 745 -28.24 -18.63 -14.65
N ILE A 746 -28.08 -18.47 -15.98
CA ILE A 746 -27.17 -17.46 -16.53
C ILE A 746 -27.71 -16.07 -16.24
N ASN A 747 -28.98 -15.81 -16.57
CA ASN A 747 -29.56 -14.48 -16.38
C ASN A 747 -29.69 -14.07 -14.91
N ASN A 748 -29.88 -15.03 -13.99
CA ASN A 748 -30.03 -14.76 -12.57
C ASN A 748 -28.69 -14.71 -11.81
N LEU A 749 -27.69 -15.52 -12.19
CA LEU A 749 -26.44 -15.65 -11.44
C LEU A 749 -25.20 -15.11 -12.16
N ALA A 750 -25.20 -15.04 -13.49
CA ALA A 750 -24.00 -14.74 -14.29
C ALA A 750 -24.30 -13.80 -15.47
N ALA A 751 -25.15 -12.78 -15.26
CA ALA A 751 -25.74 -11.97 -16.32
C ALA A 751 -24.74 -11.12 -17.13
N ASP A 752 -23.58 -10.83 -16.55
CA ASP A 752 -22.48 -10.04 -17.12
C ASP A 752 -21.30 -10.93 -17.60
N VAL A 753 -21.45 -12.25 -17.55
CA VAL A 753 -20.42 -13.21 -17.96
C VAL A 753 -20.65 -13.64 -19.40
N ASP A 754 -19.58 -13.76 -20.18
CA ASP A 754 -19.66 -14.24 -21.56
C ASP A 754 -20.22 -15.66 -21.63
N SER A 755 -20.87 -15.97 -22.75
CA SER A 755 -21.60 -17.24 -22.91
C SER A 755 -20.72 -18.48 -22.81
N ALA A 756 -19.43 -18.40 -23.15
CA ALA A 756 -18.51 -19.53 -23.06
C ALA A 756 -18.17 -19.84 -21.60
N ARG A 757 -17.85 -18.82 -20.79
CA ARG A 757 -17.60 -18.99 -19.36
C ARG A 757 -18.86 -19.33 -18.57
N ALA A 758 -20.01 -18.76 -18.95
CA ALA A 758 -21.29 -19.03 -18.32
C ALA A 758 -21.75 -20.51 -18.48
N GLN A 759 -21.28 -21.23 -19.51
CA GLN A 759 -21.52 -22.69 -19.62
C GLN A 759 -20.88 -23.48 -18.48
N THR A 760 -19.77 -23.01 -17.92
CA THR A 760 -19.13 -23.63 -16.75
C THR A 760 -20.04 -23.60 -15.53
N LEU A 761 -20.84 -22.54 -15.36
CA LEU A 761 -21.85 -22.50 -14.31
C LEU A 761 -22.89 -23.60 -14.52
N LEU A 762 -23.49 -23.69 -15.72
CA LEU A 762 -24.53 -24.68 -16.04
C LEU A 762 -24.08 -26.12 -15.79
N ALA A 763 -22.83 -26.46 -16.15
CA ALA A 763 -22.28 -27.80 -15.97
C ALA A 763 -22.09 -28.20 -14.49
N ASN A 764 -22.06 -27.21 -13.58
CA ASN A 764 -21.73 -27.40 -12.18
C ASN A 764 -22.89 -27.09 -11.22
N LEU A 765 -24.12 -26.99 -11.75
CA LEU A 765 -25.34 -26.84 -10.96
C LEU A 765 -25.91 -28.18 -10.51
N LYS A 766 -26.39 -28.22 -9.27
CA LYS A 766 -27.10 -29.34 -8.64
C LYS A 766 -28.35 -28.86 -7.91
N PRO A 767 -29.38 -29.72 -7.76
CA PRO A 767 -30.55 -29.39 -6.94
C PRO A 767 -30.16 -29.11 -5.49
N HIS A 768 -30.97 -28.29 -4.80
CA HIS A 768 -30.75 -27.93 -3.40
C HIS A 768 -31.97 -28.28 -2.55
N ALA A 769 -31.78 -28.58 -1.27
CA ALA A 769 -32.89 -28.76 -0.33
C ALA A 769 -33.68 -27.45 -0.20
N THR A 770 -35.00 -27.51 -0.34
CA THR A 770 -35.91 -26.37 -0.09
C THR A 770 -36.02 -26.06 1.40
N LEU A 771 -35.90 -27.09 2.24
CA LEU A 771 -35.96 -26.92 3.69
C LEU A 771 -34.84 -25.98 4.19
N ALA A 772 -33.64 -26.07 3.62
CA ALA A 772 -32.50 -25.20 3.92
C ALA A 772 -32.79 -23.68 3.80
N PHE A 773 -33.67 -23.28 2.89
CA PHE A 773 -34.06 -21.88 2.66
C PHE A 773 -35.24 -21.41 3.53
N THR A 774 -36.00 -22.35 4.09
CA THR A 774 -37.26 -22.09 4.82
C THR A 774 -37.15 -22.36 6.31
N SER A 775 -36.17 -23.18 6.72
CA SER A 775 -35.83 -23.45 8.12
C SER A 775 -35.22 -22.22 8.80
N PRO A 776 -35.44 -22.04 10.11
CA PRO A 776 -34.85 -20.95 10.86
C PRO A 776 -33.32 -21.05 10.92
N GLN A 777 -32.67 -19.90 10.78
CA GLN A 777 -31.25 -19.67 10.97
C GLN A 777 -30.85 -19.91 12.43
N PRO A 778 -29.86 -20.76 12.71
CA PRO A 778 -29.26 -20.86 14.04
C PRO A 778 -28.51 -19.56 14.41
N HIS A 779 -28.16 -19.40 15.69
CA HIS A 779 -27.45 -18.21 16.17
C HIS A 779 -26.20 -17.90 15.31
N PRO A 780 -26.13 -16.75 14.64
CA PRO A 780 -25.01 -16.42 13.76
C PRO A 780 -23.92 -15.62 14.48
N ALA A 781 -22.65 -16.00 14.26
CA ALA A 781 -21.49 -15.37 14.89
C ALA A 781 -21.29 -13.90 14.52
N TRP A 782 -21.89 -13.38 13.44
CA TRP A 782 -21.85 -11.93 13.16
C TRP A 782 -22.55 -11.11 14.26
N ALA A 783 -23.39 -11.73 15.09
CA ALA A 783 -24.01 -11.12 16.25
C ALA A 783 -23.14 -11.20 17.52
N ASP A 784 -22.04 -11.97 17.50
CA ASP A 784 -21.12 -12.09 18.63
C ASP A 784 -20.31 -10.79 18.80
N GLU A 785 -20.28 -10.25 20.01
CA GLU A 785 -19.49 -9.05 20.34
C GLU A 785 -17.99 -9.24 20.03
N ALA A 786 -17.50 -10.48 20.14
CA ALA A 786 -16.10 -10.83 19.90
C ALA A 786 -15.64 -10.66 18.44
N LEU A 787 -16.57 -10.60 17.48
CA LEU A 787 -16.32 -10.37 16.06
C LEU A 787 -16.67 -8.95 15.60
N ARG A 788 -17.00 -8.06 16.54
CA ARG A 788 -17.25 -6.65 16.23
C ARG A 788 -16.02 -6.01 15.59
N GLY A 789 -16.23 -5.33 14.47
CA GLY A 789 -15.15 -4.73 13.67
C GLY A 789 -14.40 -5.72 12.76
N ARG A 790 -14.76 -7.01 12.78
CA ARG A 790 -14.17 -8.08 11.96
C ARG A 790 -15.17 -8.69 10.96
N LEU A 791 -16.18 -7.90 10.59
CA LEU A 791 -17.22 -8.25 9.63
C LEU A 791 -16.95 -7.52 8.31
N ALA A 792 -16.82 -8.27 7.22
CA ALA A 792 -16.54 -7.73 5.91
C ALA A 792 -17.57 -8.22 4.88
N PHE A 793 -17.85 -7.38 3.89
CA PHE A 793 -18.79 -7.67 2.82
C PHE A 793 -18.28 -7.16 1.48
N ILE A 794 -18.25 -8.03 0.47
CA ILE A 794 -18.03 -7.67 -0.95
C ILE A 794 -19.40 -7.64 -1.63
N VAL A 795 -19.85 -6.43 -1.97
CA VAL A 795 -21.13 -6.16 -2.60
C VAL A 795 -21.01 -6.31 -4.11
N THR A 796 -21.72 -7.26 -4.68
CA THR A 796 -21.87 -7.46 -6.13
C THR A 796 -22.94 -6.49 -6.66
N THR A 797 -22.53 -5.39 -7.31
CA THR A 797 -23.47 -4.27 -7.56
C THR A 797 -24.48 -4.51 -8.68
N GLU A 798 -24.24 -5.51 -9.54
CA GLU A 798 -25.12 -5.90 -10.65
C GLU A 798 -25.81 -7.26 -10.41
N ASP A 799 -25.83 -7.69 -9.16
CA ASP A 799 -26.41 -8.95 -8.72
C ASP A 799 -27.94 -8.96 -8.88
N ARG A 800 -28.44 -10.00 -9.55
CA ARG A 800 -29.88 -10.21 -9.78
C ARG A 800 -30.48 -11.26 -8.85
N ALA A 801 -29.64 -12.10 -8.23
CA ALA A 801 -30.07 -13.10 -7.27
C ALA A 801 -30.26 -12.48 -5.88
N VAL A 802 -29.31 -11.66 -5.45
CA VAL A 802 -29.37 -10.87 -4.22
C VAL A 802 -29.13 -9.40 -4.58
N PRO A 803 -30.17 -8.61 -4.91
CA PRO A 803 -30.01 -7.24 -5.37
C PRO A 803 -29.18 -6.36 -4.42
N LYS A 804 -28.41 -5.42 -4.99
CA LYS A 804 -27.54 -4.50 -4.25
C LYS A 804 -28.23 -3.86 -3.04
N GLU A 805 -29.46 -3.39 -3.21
CA GLU A 805 -30.24 -2.76 -2.15
C GLU A 805 -30.57 -3.73 -1.02
N ALA A 806 -30.79 -5.00 -1.33
CA ALA A 806 -31.02 -6.05 -0.34
C ALA A 806 -29.74 -6.36 0.43
N GLN A 807 -28.58 -6.43 -0.24
CA GLN A 807 -27.28 -6.64 0.41
C GLN A 807 -26.99 -5.53 1.45
N PHE A 808 -27.13 -4.26 1.05
CA PHE A 808 -27.00 -3.12 1.97
C PHE A 808 -28.08 -3.10 3.05
N GLY A 809 -29.31 -3.45 2.71
CA GLY A 809 -30.43 -3.52 3.65
C GLY A 809 -30.20 -4.54 4.76
N MET A 810 -29.72 -5.74 4.40
CA MET A 810 -29.38 -6.80 5.35
C MET A 810 -28.23 -6.40 6.28
N MET A 811 -27.13 -5.83 5.74
CA MET A 811 -26.05 -5.30 6.56
C MET A 811 -26.54 -4.21 7.52
N ALA A 812 -27.30 -3.23 7.04
CA ALA A 812 -27.81 -2.14 7.87
C ALA A 812 -28.75 -2.64 8.97
N ALA A 813 -29.55 -3.68 8.70
CA ALA A 813 -30.46 -4.27 9.67
C ALA A 813 -29.74 -4.91 10.87
N THR A 814 -28.49 -5.35 10.71
CA THR A 814 -27.68 -5.91 11.81
C THR A 814 -27.28 -4.88 12.85
N GLN A 815 -27.27 -3.58 12.49
CA GLN A 815 -26.73 -2.49 13.31
C GLN A 815 -25.24 -2.66 13.70
N GLN A 816 -24.50 -3.51 12.99
CA GLN A 816 -23.07 -3.72 13.15
C GLN A 816 -22.26 -2.81 12.22
N SER A 817 -20.96 -2.67 12.51
CA SER A 817 -20.01 -2.01 11.60
C SER A 817 -19.45 -3.04 10.61
N TRP A 818 -19.46 -2.69 9.33
CA TRP A 818 -19.02 -3.56 8.24
C TRP A 818 -17.88 -2.92 7.45
N ILE A 819 -16.86 -3.71 7.12
CA ILE A 819 -15.87 -3.37 6.10
C ILE A 819 -16.51 -3.68 4.75
N VAL A 820 -16.92 -2.65 4.01
CA VAL A 820 -17.66 -2.84 2.75
C VAL A 820 -16.75 -2.54 1.56
N LYS A 821 -16.70 -3.47 0.62
CA LYS A 821 -16.13 -3.30 -0.72
C LYS A 821 -17.23 -3.50 -1.75
N GLU A 822 -17.19 -2.75 -2.85
CA GLU A 822 -18.13 -2.92 -3.96
C GLU A 822 -17.38 -3.48 -5.17
N LEU A 823 -18.01 -4.41 -5.88
CA LEU A 823 -17.51 -5.02 -7.10
C LEU A 823 -18.61 -4.96 -8.16
N ALA A 824 -18.33 -4.28 -9.27
CA ALA A 824 -19.26 -4.13 -10.38
C ALA A 824 -19.41 -5.44 -11.14
N SER A 825 -20.30 -6.30 -10.64
CA SER A 825 -20.40 -7.70 -11.06
C SER A 825 -21.77 -8.30 -10.78
N SER A 826 -22.14 -9.32 -11.56
CA SER A 826 -23.22 -10.25 -11.22
C SER A 826 -22.82 -11.21 -10.08
N HIS A 827 -23.76 -12.07 -9.64
CA HIS A 827 -23.58 -12.94 -8.48
C HIS A 827 -22.35 -13.86 -8.57
N CYS A 828 -22.07 -14.42 -9.75
CA CYS A 828 -21.04 -15.44 -9.96
C CYS A 828 -19.82 -14.96 -10.76
N ALA A 829 -19.84 -13.75 -11.31
CA ALA A 829 -18.69 -13.12 -11.98
C ALA A 829 -17.39 -13.09 -11.12
N PRO A 830 -17.44 -12.88 -9.79
CA PRO A 830 -16.26 -12.90 -8.91
C PRO A 830 -15.44 -14.20 -8.99
N PHE A 831 -16.07 -15.31 -9.40
CA PHE A 831 -15.45 -16.64 -9.50
C PHE A 831 -15.15 -17.06 -10.94
N LEU A 832 -15.41 -16.20 -11.92
CA LEU A 832 -15.29 -16.51 -13.36
C LEU A 832 -14.40 -15.52 -14.10
N ASN A 833 -14.82 -14.25 -14.20
CA ASN A 833 -14.15 -13.22 -15.00
C ASN A 833 -13.61 -12.05 -14.16
N GLN A 834 -13.84 -12.05 -12.84
CA GLN A 834 -13.33 -11.04 -11.91
C GLN A 834 -12.52 -11.66 -10.74
N ILE A 835 -11.86 -12.79 -10.99
CA ILE A 835 -11.08 -13.53 -9.97
C ILE A 835 -9.97 -12.65 -9.37
N ASP A 836 -9.15 -12.00 -10.19
CA ASP A 836 -8.00 -11.22 -9.71
C ASP A 836 -8.43 -10.02 -8.85
N GLU A 837 -9.47 -9.31 -9.29
CA GLU A 837 -10.05 -8.19 -8.54
C GLU A 837 -10.63 -8.67 -7.20
N THR A 838 -11.30 -9.83 -7.21
CA THR A 838 -11.85 -10.44 -5.98
C THR A 838 -10.74 -10.81 -5.00
N VAL A 839 -9.62 -11.38 -5.48
CA VAL A 839 -8.44 -11.69 -4.65
C VAL A 839 -7.79 -10.42 -4.09
N ALA A 840 -7.73 -9.33 -4.87
CA ALA A 840 -7.21 -8.05 -4.41
C ALA A 840 -8.07 -7.46 -3.27
N LEU A 841 -9.40 -7.48 -3.42
CA LEU A 841 -10.33 -7.02 -2.37
C LEU A 841 -10.21 -7.86 -1.09
N ILE A 842 -9.98 -9.17 -1.19
CA ILE A 842 -9.76 -10.05 -0.03
C ILE A 842 -8.49 -9.66 0.72
N ARG A 843 -7.40 -9.34 0.00
CA ARG A 843 -6.15 -8.87 0.61
C ARG A 843 -6.39 -7.56 1.38
N GLU A 844 -7.07 -6.59 0.77
CA GLU A 844 -7.40 -5.32 1.44
C GLU A 844 -8.30 -5.48 2.67
N ILE A 845 -9.18 -6.49 2.65
CA ILE A 845 -10.04 -6.82 3.80
C ILE A 845 -9.21 -7.47 4.90
N LEU A 846 -8.32 -8.41 4.57
CA LEU A 846 -7.45 -9.05 5.54
C LEU A 846 -6.54 -8.03 6.24
N ASP A 847 -5.99 -7.05 5.51
CA ASP A 847 -5.19 -5.97 6.08
C ASP A 847 -5.96 -5.03 7.04
N GLN A 848 -7.30 -5.07 7.01
CA GLN A 848 -8.16 -4.29 7.91
C GLN A 848 -8.73 -5.13 9.07
N VAL A 849 -8.78 -6.45 8.91
CA VAL A 849 -9.31 -7.41 9.89
C VAL A 849 -8.22 -7.93 10.84
N LEU A 850 -6.99 -8.08 10.32
CA LEU A 850 -5.76 -8.39 11.05
C LEU A 850 -5.17 -7.11 11.66
#